data_AF-A0A928FNZ5-F1
#
_entry.id   AF-A0A928FNZ5-F1
#
_cell.length_a   1.000
_cell.length_b   1.000
_cell.length_c   1.000
_cell.angle_alpha   90.00
_cell.angle_beta   90.00
_cell.angle_gamma   90.00
#
_symmetry.space_group_name_H-M   'P 1'
#
loop_
_entity.id
_entity.type
_entity.pdbx_description
1 polymer ?
#
loop_
_entity_poly.entity_id
_entity_poly.type
_entity_poly.pdbx_seq_one_letter_code
_entity_poly.pdbx_strand_id
1 'polypeptide(L)'
;MRNLKKAIAFLILTLFTAVFSSVSASAAYILQLNAESNLSITSQDEVKYIIGFSEGKKVSELLKNFNNFSEIKAYKNNVALGENEIVSTGTLVSCGSDEAYVVIKGDTDGDGSVNATDYLQVKKYFLGTYEMDKVYLLAADTQSDGFIDATDYLQIKGYFLGTYNLYPVEKTYSVTSADESALQITNGGNHIHGETITVTANVIKLGYRFAGWYSGETLLSTSEKYSFTIDKDVVGKVEIADEMKVFDFISTATTCEIIGFKDSSATEVIIPDVVTSIRDNVFKDCENLESVTFGRNVVSIGDHTFENCTGLERVNITDIKSWCSINFKYSYSTPLYYAGNLYFNGELVVDLVIPDDVKSFGVGSFCYCASLESVIIPDGVTHVDDSAFRGCTNLRSVTFGDGVKNIGYYAFGGCTSLANITIPDSVTSIGEGAFYNCRNFVNITIPDSVTSIGKNAFYGCKILESITLPFVGATKDGTSNTHFGYIFGASSYTNNQSYVPSTLKSVIITGKSAIGEWAFYNCSSLANITITNNVTSVGNHAFSGCESIKSVNITNIKSWCGINFGEYDSNPLCYEGNLYINGELVVDLVIPNGLKSIGSYAFDGCTSIKSVTIPKSVTSVGAVAFSDCKNLERVNITDIKSWVNIYFKTLGSNPLYHAENLYLNGELVVDLVIPDGVTYVSGLWCCTSLESVIIPDSVSSIDWSAFRSCTNLKSVIIGDSVKVIDDYAFSGCTSLENITIPDSVTSIGEGAFYNCSKLVNITIPDSVTSIGDKAFCYCTSLANITIPNSVTSIGRNAFYDCTSLANITIPNSVTSIGESAFCGCNNLVSITLPFVGSSSSVISYSPRDSEFSDDQLFGYIFGSRKQSNTSNGTNLVYQGQSSYTDVFSESKYYRVYYIPSSLRTVIITNATGISAYAFYGCDNLTSITINSEAQNNVYSNAFTNCTATVKYN
;
A
#
# COMPACT_ATOMS: atom_id res chain seq x y z
N MET A 1 -29.18 -26.07 32.81
CA MET A 1 -28.35 -26.40 31.63
C MET A 1 -29.08 -27.11 30.48
N ARG A 2 -29.95 -28.13 30.67
CA ARG A 2 -30.72 -28.70 29.53
C ARG A 2 -31.70 -27.72 28.85
N ASN A 3 -32.24 -26.74 29.56
CA ASN A 3 -33.12 -25.71 28.99
C ASN A 3 -32.39 -24.49 28.39
N LEU A 4 -31.05 -24.42 28.47
CA LEU A 4 -30.28 -23.32 27.88
C LEU A 4 -29.86 -23.62 26.43
N LYS A 5 -29.75 -24.91 26.05
CA LYS A 5 -29.50 -25.32 24.64
C LYS A 5 -30.72 -25.18 23.72
N LYS A 6 -31.94 -25.08 24.25
CA LYS A 6 -33.15 -24.84 23.44
C LYS A 6 -33.39 -23.36 23.11
N ALA A 7 -32.89 -22.43 23.94
CA ALA A 7 -33.04 -20.99 23.71
C ALA A 7 -32.06 -20.44 22.65
N ILE A 8 -30.88 -21.07 22.50
CA ILE A 8 -29.84 -20.60 21.55
C ILE A 8 -30.11 -21.08 20.12
N ALA A 9 -30.73 -22.25 19.93
CA ALA A 9 -31.22 -22.68 18.61
C ALA A 9 -32.34 -21.76 18.07
N PHE A 10 -33.15 -21.18 18.97
CA PHE A 10 -34.25 -20.27 18.63
C PHE A 10 -33.77 -18.86 18.25
N LEU A 11 -32.52 -18.51 18.57
CA LEU A 11 -31.91 -17.20 18.30
C LEU A 11 -31.08 -17.16 17.00
N ILE A 12 -30.79 -18.32 16.40
CA ILE A 12 -29.99 -18.43 15.16
C ILE A 12 -30.89 -18.60 13.92
N LEU A 13 -32.13 -19.09 14.08
CA LEU A 13 -33.08 -19.24 12.96
C LEU A 13 -34.06 -18.05 12.81
N THR A 14 -33.83 -16.95 13.53
CA THR A 14 -34.62 -15.69 13.43
C THR A 14 -33.83 -14.53 12.82
N LEU A 15 -32.65 -14.80 12.24
CA LEU A 15 -31.74 -13.78 11.71
C LEU A 15 -31.24 -14.01 10.26
N PHE A 16 -31.86 -14.93 9.51
CA PHE A 16 -31.47 -15.22 8.12
C PHE A 16 -32.65 -15.43 7.15
N THR A 17 -33.72 -14.65 7.30
CA THR A 17 -34.79 -14.52 6.28
C THR A 17 -35.31 -13.08 6.17
N ALA A 18 -34.43 -12.19 5.71
CA ALA A 18 -34.82 -10.94 5.07
C ALA A 18 -33.80 -10.64 3.96
N VAL A 19 -34.28 -10.17 2.79
CA VAL A 19 -33.49 -9.86 1.56
C VAL A 19 -33.00 -11.11 0.79
N PHE A 20 -33.34 -11.33 -0.50
CA PHE A 20 -34.40 -10.77 -1.36
C PHE A 20 -34.61 -11.71 -2.59
N SER A 21 -35.86 -11.89 -3.03
CA SER A 21 -36.33 -12.16 -4.41
C SER A 21 -35.80 -13.30 -5.33
N SER A 22 -36.75 -13.81 -6.14
CA SER A 22 -36.61 -14.41 -7.48
C SER A 22 -36.27 -15.93 -7.51
N VAL A 23 -36.86 -16.79 -8.36
CA VAL A 23 -37.79 -16.64 -9.52
C VAL A 23 -38.92 -17.70 -9.48
N SER A 24 -40.03 -17.39 -10.15
CA SER A 24 -41.27 -18.17 -10.36
C SER A 24 -41.22 -19.71 -10.50
N ALA A 25 -42.20 -20.37 -9.88
CA ALA A 25 -43.06 -21.35 -10.57
C ALA A 25 -44.47 -21.33 -9.95
N SER A 26 -45.51 -21.22 -10.77
CA SER A 26 -46.91 -21.08 -10.35
C SER A 26 -47.54 -22.41 -9.91
N ALA A 27 -48.07 -22.48 -8.68
CA ALA A 27 -48.92 -23.56 -8.21
C ALA A 27 -50.29 -23.00 -7.79
N ALA A 28 -51.33 -23.28 -8.59
CA ALA A 28 -52.70 -22.91 -8.26
C ALA A 28 -53.31 -23.99 -7.33
N TYR A 29 -53.59 -23.64 -6.08
CA TYR A 29 -54.36 -24.48 -5.17
C TYR A 29 -55.86 -24.29 -5.40
N ILE A 30 -56.56 -25.35 -5.81
CA ILE A 30 -58.02 -25.37 -5.84
C ILE A 30 -58.52 -25.72 -4.43
N LEU A 31 -59.13 -24.74 -3.74
CA LEU A 31 -59.84 -24.97 -2.48
C LEU A 31 -61.31 -25.31 -2.77
N GLN A 32 -61.70 -26.56 -2.49
CA GLN A 32 -63.08 -27.01 -2.60
C GLN A 32 -63.88 -26.56 -1.36
N LEU A 33 -64.83 -25.64 -1.55
CA LEU A 33 -65.70 -25.12 -0.49
C LEU A 33 -66.97 -25.96 -0.35
N ASN A 34 -67.03 -26.81 0.68
CA ASN A 34 -68.30 -27.39 1.12
C ASN A 34 -69.09 -26.37 1.96
N ALA A 35 -70.41 -26.36 1.78
CA ALA A 35 -71.28 -25.22 2.11
C ALA A 35 -71.49 -24.85 3.60
N GLU A 36 -70.79 -25.46 4.57
CA GLU A 36 -70.99 -25.22 6.01
C GLU A 36 -69.72 -24.99 6.86
N SER A 37 -68.52 -24.93 6.26
CA SER A 37 -67.27 -24.72 7.01
C SER A 37 -66.69 -23.29 6.85
N ASN A 38 -66.65 -22.52 7.93
CA ASN A 38 -65.88 -21.27 8.00
C ASN A 38 -64.37 -21.52 7.79
N LEU A 39 -63.74 -20.81 6.85
CA LEU A 39 -62.28 -20.83 6.63
C LEU A 39 -61.67 -19.47 6.99
N SER A 40 -60.50 -19.48 7.64
CA SER A 40 -59.66 -18.29 7.86
C SER A 40 -58.34 -18.43 7.11
N ILE A 41 -58.05 -17.50 6.19
CA ILE A 41 -56.81 -17.48 5.41
C ILE A 41 -55.74 -16.67 6.18
N THR A 42 -54.54 -17.25 6.34
CA THR A 42 -53.41 -16.62 7.06
C THR A 42 -52.07 -16.85 6.37
N SER A 43 -51.89 -16.25 5.19
CA SER A 43 -50.58 -15.95 4.58
C SER A 43 -50.68 -14.61 3.84
N GLN A 44 -49.54 -13.93 3.62
CA GLN A 44 -49.47 -12.61 2.98
C GLN A 44 -49.03 -12.64 1.51
N ASP A 45 -48.90 -13.84 0.92
CA ASP A 45 -48.56 -14.01 -0.49
C ASP A 45 -49.82 -14.03 -1.37
N GLU A 46 -49.70 -13.52 -2.60
CA GLU A 46 -50.81 -13.02 -3.43
C GLU A 46 -51.99 -14.01 -3.69
N VAL A 47 -53.05 -13.92 -2.88
CA VAL A 47 -54.39 -14.46 -3.25
C VAL A 47 -55.08 -13.43 -4.14
N LYS A 48 -55.24 -13.72 -5.43
CA LYS A 48 -55.75 -12.75 -6.41
C LYS A 48 -57.29 -12.71 -6.59
N TYR A 49 -58.04 -13.77 -6.24
CA TYR A 49 -59.52 -13.75 -6.23
C TYR A 49 -60.13 -14.71 -5.21
N ILE A 50 -61.34 -14.40 -4.73
CA ILE A 50 -62.24 -15.33 -4.04
C ILE A 50 -63.67 -15.14 -4.59
N ILE A 51 -64.22 -16.16 -5.24
CA ILE A 51 -65.62 -16.17 -5.71
C ILE A 51 -66.46 -16.97 -4.71
N GLY A 52 -67.53 -16.35 -4.20
CA GLY A 52 -68.50 -17.00 -3.33
C GLY A 52 -69.93 -16.60 -3.69
N PHE A 53 -70.72 -17.56 -4.16
CA PHE A 53 -72.17 -17.38 -4.32
C PHE A 53 -72.86 -17.61 -2.98
N SER A 54 -73.35 -16.54 -2.34
CA SER A 54 -74.31 -16.65 -1.25
C SER A 54 -75.54 -15.80 -1.54
N GLU A 55 -76.60 -16.42 -2.03
CA GLU A 55 -77.85 -15.73 -2.29
C GLU A 55 -78.55 -15.37 -0.96
N GLY A 56 -79.06 -14.15 -0.85
CA GLY A 56 -79.88 -13.71 0.28
C GLY A 56 -79.14 -13.11 1.48
N LYS A 57 -77.81 -12.96 1.46
CA LYS A 57 -77.03 -12.25 2.51
C LYS A 57 -76.67 -10.81 2.12
N LYS A 58 -76.43 -9.95 3.11
CA LYS A 58 -75.94 -8.57 2.87
C LYS A 58 -74.44 -8.54 2.60
N VAL A 59 -74.00 -7.63 1.73
CA VAL A 59 -72.57 -7.42 1.41
C VAL A 59 -71.72 -7.19 2.68
N SER A 60 -72.18 -6.36 3.62
CA SER A 60 -71.50 -6.10 4.91
C SER A 60 -71.36 -7.29 5.85
N GLU A 61 -72.12 -8.37 5.66
CA GLU A 61 -71.95 -9.60 6.45
C GLU A 61 -70.86 -10.51 5.89
N LEU A 62 -70.67 -10.49 4.57
CA LEU A 62 -69.61 -11.24 3.89
C LEU A 62 -68.23 -10.62 4.13
N LEU A 63 -68.13 -9.28 4.09
CA LEU A 63 -66.85 -8.57 4.21
C LEU A 63 -66.18 -8.69 5.59
N LYS A 64 -66.95 -8.96 6.66
CA LYS A 64 -66.44 -9.10 8.04
C LYS A 64 -65.45 -10.25 8.27
N ASN A 65 -65.35 -11.18 7.32
CA ASN A 65 -64.42 -12.30 7.38
C ASN A 65 -63.06 -12.02 6.70
N PHE A 66 -62.91 -10.86 6.03
CA PHE A 66 -61.76 -10.54 5.17
C PHE A 66 -60.97 -9.30 5.62
N ASN A 67 -60.93 -9.03 6.93
CA ASN A 67 -60.46 -7.78 7.55
C ASN A 67 -58.98 -7.40 7.33
N ASN A 68 -58.20 -8.21 6.59
CA ASN A 68 -56.77 -8.00 6.35
C ASN A 68 -56.45 -7.42 4.95
N PHE A 69 -57.45 -7.16 4.11
CA PHE A 69 -57.27 -6.63 2.75
C PHE A 69 -57.87 -5.22 2.62
N SER A 70 -57.13 -4.29 2.02
CA SER A 70 -57.48 -2.87 2.02
C SER A 70 -58.50 -2.44 0.96
N GLU A 71 -58.73 -3.25 -0.09
CA GLU A 71 -59.68 -2.94 -1.17
C GLU A 71 -60.44 -4.19 -1.63
N ILE A 72 -61.59 -4.48 -1.01
CA ILE A 72 -62.55 -5.49 -1.49
C ILE A 72 -63.87 -4.78 -1.83
N LYS A 73 -64.42 -5.06 -3.02
CA LYS A 73 -65.73 -4.54 -3.45
C LYS A 73 -66.57 -5.64 -4.07
N ALA A 74 -67.89 -5.56 -3.85
CA ALA A 74 -68.89 -6.38 -4.53
C ALA A 74 -69.50 -5.60 -5.70
N TYR A 75 -69.77 -6.27 -6.81
CA TYR A 75 -70.29 -5.69 -8.03
C TYR A 75 -71.45 -6.51 -8.59
N LYS A 76 -72.45 -5.81 -9.14
CA LYS A 76 -73.51 -6.40 -9.97
C LYS A 76 -73.64 -5.58 -11.23
N ASN A 77 -73.52 -6.22 -12.39
CA ASN A 77 -73.53 -5.56 -13.71
C ASN A 77 -72.53 -4.37 -13.79
N ASN A 78 -71.31 -4.57 -13.29
CA ASN A 78 -70.23 -3.56 -13.18
C ASN A 78 -70.54 -2.31 -12.31
N VAL A 79 -71.64 -2.28 -11.57
CA VAL A 79 -71.90 -1.24 -10.55
C VAL A 79 -71.49 -1.79 -9.19
N ALA A 80 -70.70 -1.02 -8.43
CA ALA A 80 -70.30 -1.37 -7.07
C ALA A 80 -71.54 -1.34 -6.15
N LEU A 81 -71.82 -2.47 -5.49
CA LEU A 81 -72.91 -2.59 -4.54
C LEU A 81 -72.60 -1.90 -3.22
N GLY A 82 -73.62 -1.30 -2.61
CA GLY A 82 -73.53 -0.73 -1.28
C GLY A 82 -73.50 -1.81 -0.21
N GLU A 83 -72.81 -1.55 0.91
CA GLU A 83 -72.64 -2.47 2.04
C GLU A 83 -73.95 -3.08 2.60
N ASN A 84 -75.09 -2.41 2.40
CA ASN A 84 -76.40 -2.82 2.90
C ASN A 84 -77.27 -3.58 1.87
N GLU A 85 -76.82 -3.72 0.63
CA GLU A 85 -77.54 -4.45 -0.42
C GLU A 85 -77.41 -5.97 -0.26
N ILE A 86 -78.42 -6.70 -0.75
CA ILE A 86 -78.48 -8.16 -0.68
C ILE A 86 -77.90 -8.76 -1.95
N VAL A 87 -76.98 -9.72 -1.77
CA VAL A 87 -76.35 -10.49 -2.84
C VAL A 87 -77.40 -11.41 -3.49
N SER A 88 -77.56 -11.27 -4.81
CA SER A 88 -78.34 -12.19 -5.65
C SER A 88 -77.41 -13.00 -6.56
N THR A 89 -77.96 -14.04 -7.20
CA THR A 89 -77.43 -14.60 -8.44
C THR A 89 -76.86 -13.50 -9.38
N GLY A 90 -75.65 -13.75 -9.92
CA GLY A 90 -74.93 -12.82 -10.79
C GLY A 90 -74.08 -11.72 -10.12
N THR A 91 -73.81 -11.81 -8.81
CA THR A 91 -72.98 -10.83 -8.07
C THR A 91 -71.52 -11.33 -7.92
N LEU A 92 -70.54 -10.44 -8.08
CA LEU A 92 -69.10 -10.77 -8.10
C LEU A 92 -68.34 -9.97 -7.02
N VAL A 93 -67.30 -10.55 -6.39
CA VAL A 93 -66.47 -9.88 -5.37
C VAL A 93 -65.00 -9.98 -5.78
N SER A 94 -64.23 -8.87 -5.74
CA SER A 94 -62.84 -8.85 -6.21
C SER A 94 -61.92 -7.87 -5.45
N CYS A 95 -60.61 -8.07 -5.65
CA CYS A 95 -59.53 -7.16 -5.28
C CYS A 95 -58.42 -7.21 -6.37
N GLY A 96 -58.03 -6.06 -6.95
CA GLY A 96 -56.94 -5.97 -7.95
C GLY A 96 -57.28 -6.33 -9.42
N SER A 97 -56.31 -6.12 -10.32
CA SER A 97 -56.35 -6.35 -11.79
C SER A 97 -55.05 -7.09 -12.22
N ASP A 98 -54.91 -7.84 -13.33
CA ASP A 98 -55.49 -7.73 -14.69
C ASP A 98 -55.75 -9.11 -15.41
N GLU A 99 -56.07 -10.19 -14.68
CA GLU A 99 -56.43 -11.52 -15.25
C GLU A 99 -57.53 -12.18 -14.42
N ALA A 100 -58.54 -12.84 -15.02
CA ALA A 100 -59.75 -13.26 -14.29
C ALA A 100 -60.11 -14.75 -14.48
N TYR A 101 -60.32 -15.46 -13.37
CA TYR A 101 -60.79 -16.86 -13.35
C TYR A 101 -62.25 -16.91 -12.94
N VAL A 102 -63.08 -17.70 -13.63
CA VAL A 102 -64.54 -17.73 -13.40
C VAL A 102 -65.03 -19.16 -13.19
N VAL A 103 -65.83 -19.36 -12.14
CA VAL A 103 -66.57 -20.60 -11.85
C VAL A 103 -68.06 -20.26 -11.86
N ILE A 104 -68.87 -21.03 -12.58
CA ILE A 104 -70.30 -20.76 -12.79
C ILE A 104 -71.09 -22.04 -12.51
N LYS A 105 -72.26 -21.91 -11.87
CA LYS A 105 -73.23 -23.01 -11.81
C LYS A 105 -73.86 -23.14 -13.20
N GLY A 106 -73.86 -24.34 -13.78
CA GLY A 106 -73.90 -24.47 -15.24
C GLY A 106 -75.19 -24.03 -15.94
N ASP A 107 -76.32 -24.15 -15.25
CA ASP A 107 -77.66 -23.75 -15.74
C ASP A 107 -77.95 -22.29 -15.35
N THR A 108 -78.03 -21.41 -16.35
CA THR A 108 -78.11 -19.95 -16.18
C THR A 108 -79.45 -19.34 -16.59
N ASP A 109 -80.32 -20.09 -17.26
CA ASP A 109 -81.72 -19.70 -17.49
C ASP A 109 -82.74 -20.51 -16.66
N GLY A 110 -82.30 -21.59 -16.02
CA GLY A 110 -83.07 -22.38 -15.05
C GLY A 110 -83.90 -23.49 -15.67
N ASP A 111 -83.61 -23.92 -16.91
CA ASP A 111 -84.36 -24.96 -17.62
C ASP A 111 -84.01 -26.40 -17.19
N GLY A 112 -82.94 -26.57 -16.41
CA GLY A 112 -82.43 -27.86 -15.93
C GLY A 112 -81.43 -28.53 -16.87
N SER A 113 -80.94 -27.87 -17.92
CA SER A 113 -80.03 -28.47 -18.91
C SER A 113 -79.01 -27.49 -19.50
N VAL A 114 -77.73 -27.68 -19.20
CA VAL A 114 -76.66 -26.80 -19.68
C VAL A 114 -76.47 -26.92 -21.19
N ASN A 115 -76.76 -25.85 -21.91
CA ASN A 115 -76.81 -25.86 -23.36
C ASN A 115 -76.17 -24.61 -24.01
N ALA A 116 -76.24 -24.53 -25.35
CA ALA A 116 -75.61 -23.43 -26.11
C ALA A 116 -76.21 -22.04 -25.79
N THR A 117 -77.42 -22.00 -25.22
CA THR A 117 -78.10 -20.76 -24.79
C THR A 117 -77.44 -20.20 -23.54
N ASP A 118 -77.13 -21.02 -22.53
CA ASP A 118 -76.37 -20.63 -21.34
C ASP A 118 -75.00 -20.06 -21.71
N TYR A 119 -74.28 -20.76 -22.61
CA TYR A 119 -73.00 -20.28 -23.12
C TYR A 119 -73.14 -18.89 -23.77
N LEU A 120 -74.17 -18.65 -24.57
CA LEU A 120 -74.42 -17.34 -25.16
C LEU A 120 -74.81 -16.29 -24.11
N GLN A 121 -75.49 -16.68 -23.04
CA GLN A 121 -75.91 -15.82 -21.93
C GLN A 121 -74.71 -15.37 -21.09
N VAL A 122 -73.84 -16.31 -20.69
CA VAL A 122 -72.54 -16.06 -20.04
C VAL A 122 -71.64 -15.20 -20.94
N LYS A 123 -71.48 -15.59 -22.21
CA LYS A 123 -70.67 -14.87 -23.20
C LYS A 123 -71.14 -13.43 -23.38
N LYS A 124 -72.45 -13.18 -23.42
CA LYS A 124 -73.03 -11.84 -23.52
C LYS A 124 -72.83 -11.00 -22.25
N TYR A 125 -72.72 -11.63 -21.08
CA TYR A 125 -72.38 -10.96 -19.82
C TYR A 125 -70.91 -10.51 -19.74
N PHE A 126 -69.97 -11.33 -20.22
CA PHE A 126 -68.53 -11.03 -20.12
C PHE A 126 -67.96 -10.24 -21.30
N LEU A 127 -68.49 -10.38 -22.53
CA LEU A 127 -68.04 -9.64 -23.72
C LEU A 127 -68.22 -8.10 -23.64
N GLY A 128 -68.86 -7.58 -22.59
CA GLY A 128 -68.98 -6.15 -22.36
C GLY A 128 -67.75 -5.50 -21.69
N THR A 129 -66.80 -6.27 -21.16
CA THR A 129 -65.80 -5.70 -20.22
C THR A 129 -64.35 -6.22 -20.29
N TYR A 130 -64.06 -7.39 -20.86
CA TYR A 130 -62.68 -7.94 -20.91
C TYR A 130 -62.39 -8.70 -22.24
N GLU A 131 -61.12 -8.72 -22.66
CA GLU A 131 -60.65 -9.53 -23.80
C GLU A 131 -60.57 -11.03 -23.42
N MET A 132 -60.95 -11.91 -24.35
CA MET A 132 -61.22 -13.33 -24.07
C MET A 132 -59.97 -14.17 -23.71
N ASP A 133 -58.78 -13.75 -24.11
CA ASP A 133 -57.55 -14.56 -24.00
C ASP A 133 -57.05 -14.71 -22.54
N LYS A 134 -57.73 -14.07 -21.58
CA LYS A 134 -57.41 -14.04 -20.14
C LYS A 134 -58.54 -14.58 -19.24
N VAL A 135 -59.54 -15.27 -19.81
CA VAL A 135 -60.66 -15.86 -19.05
C VAL A 135 -60.65 -17.38 -19.13
N TYR A 136 -60.39 -18.04 -18.00
CA TYR A 136 -60.35 -19.50 -17.89
C TYR A 136 -61.62 -20.04 -17.22
N LEU A 137 -62.35 -20.91 -17.92
CA LEU A 137 -63.47 -21.70 -17.40
C LEU A 137 -62.92 -22.96 -16.71
N LEU A 138 -63.04 -23.03 -15.39
CA LEU A 138 -62.43 -24.11 -14.59
C LEU A 138 -63.37 -25.30 -14.32
N ALA A 139 -64.67 -25.05 -14.14
CA ALA A 139 -65.69 -26.11 -14.01
C ALA A 139 -67.12 -25.54 -14.14
N ALA A 140 -68.05 -26.41 -14.52
CA ALA A 140 -69.49 -26.24 -14.31
C ALA A 140 -70.09 -27.62 -13.97
N ASP A 141 -70.94 -27.68 -12.95
CA ASP A 141 -71.88 -28.79 -12.73
C ASP A 141 -72.97 -28.67 -13.80
N THR A 142 -72.98 -29.60 -14.75
CA THR A 142 -73.87 -29.58 -15.93
C THR A 142 -75.13 -30.40 -15.77
N GLN A 143 -75.23 -31.16 -14.68
CA GLN A 143 -76.36 -32.03 -14.37
C GLN A 143 -77.16 -31.53 -13.14
N SER A 144 -76.66 -30.47 -12.49
CA SER A 144 -77.19 -29.84 -11.29
C SER A 144 -77.38 -30.78 -10.11
N ASP A 145 -76.53 -31.82 -10.01
CA ASP A 145 -76.59 -32.82 -8.93
C ASP A 145 -75.77 -32.41 -7.68
N GLY A 146 -75.00 -31.32 -7.78
CA GLY A 146 -74.18 -30.78 -6.69
C GLY A 146 -72.71 -31.24 -6.70
N PHE A 147 -72.31 -32.06 -7.67
CA PHE A 147 -70.94 -32.50 -7.87
C PHE A 147 -70.40 -32.03 -9.24
N ILE A 148 -69.09 -32.19 -9.45
CA ILE A 148 -68.44 -31.93 -10.74
C ILE A 148 -67.68 -33.20 -11.07
N ASP A 149 -68.11 -33.94 -12.09
CA ASP A 149 -67.56 -35.24 -12.42
C ASP A 149 -67.11 -35.39 -13.90
N ALA A 150 -66.69 -36.60 -14.27
CA ALA A 150 -66.16 -36.88 -15.61
C ALA A 150 -67.22 -36.70 -16.72
N THR A 151 -68.51 -36.81 -16.39
CA THR A 151 -69.64 -36.65 -17.29
C THR A 151 -69.87 -35.18 -17.62
N ASP A 152 -69.77 -34.30 -16.62
CA ASP A 152 -69.80 -32.84 -16.82
C ASP A 152 -68.66 -32.38 -17.73
N TYR A 153 -67.46 -32.86 -17.43
CA TYR A 153 -66.26 -32.60 -18.24
C TYR A 153 -66.45 -33.05 -19.70
N LEU A 154 -67.10 -34.18 -19.94
CA LEU A 154 -67.39 -34.67 -21.30
C LEU A 154 -68.47 -33.86 -22.01
N GLN A 155 -69.55 -33.44 -21.32
CA GLN A 155 -70.57 -32.55 -21.90
C GLN A 155 -70.00 -31.19 -22.27
N ILE A 156 -69.23 -30.57 -21.37
CA ILE A 156 -68.47 -29.34 -21.62
C ILE A 156 -67.60 -29.52 -22.88
N LYS A 157 -66.73 -30.53 -22.88
CA LYS A 157 -65.77 -30.79 -23.99
C LYS A 157 -66.45 -31.07 -25.34
N GLY A 158 -67.69 -31.56 -25.35
CA GLY A 158 -68.49 -31.76 -26.56
C GLY A 158 -68.90 -30.46 -27.27
N TYR A 159 -69.01 -29.34 -26.56
CA TYR A 159 -69.39 -28.04 -27.13
C TYR A 159 -68.20 -27.13 -27.48
N PHE A 160 -66.98 -27.42 -27.00
CA PHE A 160 -65.79 -26.58 -27.19
C PHE A 160 -64.76 -27.19 -28.16
N LEU A 161 -64.87 -26.87 -29.45
CA LEU A 161 -63.83 -27.15 -30.44
C LEU A 161 -62.71 -26.09 -30.41
N GLY A 162 -61.83 -26.18 -29.40
CA GLY A 162 -60.66 -25.30 -29.25
C GLY A 162 -59.72 -25.76 -28.13
N THR A 163 -58.41 -25.75 -28.41
CA THR A 163 -57.32 -26.28 -27.57
C THR A 163 -57.15 -25.61 -26.20
N TYR A 164 -57.48 -26.28 -25.07
CA TYR A 164 -56.88 -26.07 -23.73
C TYR A 164 -56.96 -27.34 -22.84
N ASN A 165 -56.09 -27.45 -21.82
CA ASN A 165 -55.91 -28.63 -20.95
C ASN A 165 -56.76 -28.57 -19.65
N LEU A 166 -57.23 -29.73 -19.18
CA LEU A 166 -57.91 -29.93 -17.89
C LEU A 166 -57.36 -31.21 -17.20
N TYR A 167 -57.17 -31.17 -15.87
CA TYR A 167 -56.48 -32.20 -15.08
C TYR A 167 -57.45 -33.19 -14.39
N PRO A 168 -57.17 -34.50 -14.35
CA PRO A 168 -57.97 -35.51 -13.64
C PRO A 168 -57.50 -35.78 -12.20
N VAL A 169 -58.38 -36.36 -11.37
CA VAL A 169 -58.15 -36.76 -9.97
C VAL A 169 -57.88 -38.27 -9.87
N GLU A 170 -56.90 -38.69 -9.05
CA GLU A 170 -56.45 -40.09 -8.95
C GLU A 170 -57.32 -41.00 -8.05
N LYS A 171 -57.29 -42.31 -8.34
CA LYS A 171 -57.74 -43.42 -7.47
C LYS A 171 -56.69 -44.53 -7.49
N THR A 172 -56.36 -45.10 -6.34
CA THR A 172 -55.26 -46.09 -6.18
C THR A 172 -55.77 -47.50 -5.92
N TYR A 173 -55.12 -48.51 -6.51
CA TYR A 173 -55.25 -49.93 -6.17
C TYR A 173 -53.87 -50.56 -6.02
N SER A 174 -53.72 -51.55 -5.14
CA SER A 174 -52.46 -52.24 -4.88
C SER A 174 -52.61 -53.76 -4.98
N VAL A 175 -51.61 -54.42 -5.56
CA VAL A 175 -51.55 -55.88 -5.74
C VAL A 175 -50.18 -56.38 -5.27
N THR A 176 -50.18 -57.41 -4.44
CA THR A 176 -48.99 -58.16 -4.03
C THR A 176 -49.16 -59.62 -4.44
N SER A 177 -48.12 -60.21 -5.03
CA SER A 177 -48.02 -61.66 -5.22
C SER A 177 -46.62 -62.15 -4.85
N ALA A 178 -46.58 -63.20 -4.05
CA ALA A 178 -45.37 -63.97 -3.78
C ALA A 178 -45.13 -65.02 -4.88
N ASP A 179 -44.00 -65.71 -4.78
CA ASP A 179 -43.55 -66.90 -5.51
C ASP A 179 -42.69 -66.66 -6.77
N GLU A 180 -41.51 -67.31 -6.80
CA GLU A 180 -40.34 -66.93 -7.62
C GLU A 180 -40.29 -67.64 -8.99
N SER A 181 -41.42 -68.07 -9.56
CA SER A 181 -41.40 -68.94 -10.76
C SER A 181 -42.51 -68.75 -11.81
N ALA A 182 -43.36 -67.72 -11.70
CA ALA A 182 -44.38 -67.44 -12.72
C ALA A 182 -44.62 -65.92 -12.96
N LEU A 183 -44.06 -65.38 -14.04
CA LEU A 183 -44.23 -63.98 -14.44
C LEU A 183 -45.38 -63.79 -15.43
N GLN A 184 -46.61 -63.77 -14.92
CA GLN A 184 -47.77 -63.14 -15.59
C GLN A 184 -48.59 -62.34 -14.58
N ILE A 185 -48.84 -61.07 -14.89
CA ILE A 185 -49.86 -60.24 -14.23
C ILE A 185 -51.05 -60.16 -15.17
N THR A 186 -52.23 -60.60 -14.73
CA THR A 186 -53.49 -60.45 -15.47
C THR A 186 -54.49 -59.68 -14.63
N ASN A 187 -55.04 -58.58 -15.19
CA ASN A 187 -56.30 -58.00 -14.73
C ASN A 187 -57.29 -58.02 -15.90
N GLY A 188 -58.54 -58.40 -15.63
CA GLY A 188 -59.59 -58.54 -16.64
C GLY A 188 -60.61 -57.42 -16.52
N GLY A 189 -60.49 -56.39 -17.35
CA GLY A 189 -61.44 -55.28 -17.45
C GLY A 189 -61.38 -54.63 -18.83
N ASN A 190 -62.47 -53.96 -19.23
CA ASN A 190 -62.47 -53.10 -20.41
C ASN A 190 -61.94 -51.72 -20.02
N HIS A 191 -60.81 -51.33 -20.59
CA HIS A 191 -60.11 -50.08 -20.28
C HIS A 191 -60.33 -49.01 -21.34
N ILE A 192 -60.35 -47.73 -20.91
CA ILE A 192 -60.59 -46.56 -21.77
C ILE A 192 -59.32 -45.71 -21.88
N HIS A 193 -59.16 -44.99 -23.00
CA HIS A 193 -57.97 -44.18 -23.25
C HIS A 193 -57.86 -43.00 -22.27
N GLY A 194 -56.98 -43.16 -21.27
CA GLY A 194 -56.74 -42.17 -20.20
C GLY A 194 -56.65 -42.75 -18.78
N GLU A 195 -56.96 -44.03 -18.58
CA GLU A 195 -56.78 -44.70 -17.27
C GLU A 195 -55.29 -44.98 -16.96
N THR A 196 -54.88 -44.80 -15.70
CA THR A 196 -53.55 -45.17 -15.20
C THR A 196 -53.61 -46.50 -14.46
N ILE A 197 -52.71 -47.44 -14.79
CA ILE A 197 -52.59 -48.78 -14.17
C ILE A 197 -51.12 -49.04 -13.82
N THR A 198 -50.84 -49.65 -12.67
CA THR A 198 -49.47 -49.97 -12.20
C THR A 198 -49.11 -51.44 -12.44
N VAL A 199 -48.03 -51.72 -13.20
CA VAL A 199 -47.56 -53.07 -13.59
C VAL A 199 -46.01 -53.08 -13.78
N THR A 200 -45.35 -54.25 -13.71
CA THR A 200 -43.87 -54.43 -13.78
C THR A 200 -43.48 -55.59 -14.74
N ALA A 201 -42.61 -55.42 -15.77
CA ALA A 201 -42.05 -56.53 -16.60
C ALA A 201 -40.78 -56.18 -17.47
N ASN A 202 -40.10 -57.15 -18.11
CA ASN A 202 -38.69 -57.08 -18.63
C ASN A 202 -38.51 -56.92 -20.19
N VAL A 203 -37.27 -56.89 -20.74
CA VAL A 203 -36.74 -56.12 -21.91
C VAL A 203 -36.59 -56.85 -23.29
N ILE A 204 -36.36 -56.06 -24.39
CA ILE A 204 -35.51 -56.26 -25.64
C ILE A 204 -36.23 -55.81 -26.96
N LYS A 205 -35.65 -55.18 -28.00
CA LYS A 205 -34.55 -54.17 -28.27
C LYS A 205 -34.56 -53.85 -29.82
N LEU A 206 -34.76 -52.59 -30.31
CA LEU A 206 -34.16 -51.91 -31.52
C LEU A 206 -35.04 -50.82 -32.21
N GLY A 207 -34.65 -49.54 -32.35
CA GLY A 207 -33.60 -48.79 -31.64
C GLY A 207 -33.42 -47.32 -32.11
N TYR A 208 -33.19 -46.31 -31.26
CA TYR A 208 -33.41 -46.21 -29.80
C TYR A 208 -33.80 -44.77 -29.40
N ARG A 209 -34.56 -44.66 -28.30
CA ARG A 209 -35.04 -43.43 -27.62
C ARG A 209 -35.06 -43.68 -26.10
N PHE A 210 -35.35 -42.66 -25.28
CA PHE A 210 -35.57 -42.82 -23.84
C PHE A 210 -36.57 -43.96 -23.57
N ALA A 211 -36.10 -45.02 -22.90
CA ALA A 211 -36.80 -46.30 -22.85
C ALA A 211 -37.63 -46.54 -21.57
N GLY A 212 -37.37 -45.77 -20.49
CA GLY A 212 -38.16 -45.82 -19.27
C GLY A 212 -37.40 -46.01 -17.96
N TRP A 213 -38.14 -46.06 -16.87
CA TRP A 213 -37.63 -46.28 -15.50
C TRP A 213 -37.69 -47.76 -15.11
N TYR A 214 -36.77 -48.21 -14.26
CA TYR A 214 -36.56 -49.63 -13.94
C TYR A 214 -36.43 -49.90 -12.44
N SER A 215 -36.73 -51.13 -12.01
CA SER A 215 -36.36 -51.65 -10.69
C SER A 215 -35.67 -53.01 -10.87
N GLY A 216 -34.38 -53.08 -10.56
CA GLY A 216 -33.53 -54.18 -11.01
C GLY A 216 -33.51 -54.25 -12.55
N GLU A 217 -33.63 -55.44 -13.12
CA GLU A 217 -33.66 -55.64 -14.58
C GLU A 217 -35.02 -55.31 -15.24
N THR A 218 -36.03 -54.87 -14.47
CA THR A 218 -37.44 -54.88 -14.90
C THR A 218 -37.99 -53.47 -15.15
N LEU A 219 -38.60 -53.23 -16.32
CA LEU A 219 -39.13 -51.95 -16.80
C LEU A 219 -40.48 -51.61 -16.14
N LEU A 220 -40.66 -50.33 -15.79
CA LEU A 220 -41.78 -49.79 -15.03
C LEU A 220 -42.69 -48.83 -15.82
N SER A 221 -42.15 -48.02 -16.76
CA SER A 221 -42.95 -47.08 -17.58
C SER A 221 -42.15 -46.50 -18.75
N THR A 222 -42.79 -46.28 -19.91
CA THR A 222 -42.17 -45.90 -21.19
C THR A 222 -42.47 -44.47 -21.67
N SER A 223 -42.99 -43.58 -20.81
CA SER A 223 -43.46 -42.24 -21.21
C SER A 223 -42.69 -41.09 -20.55
N GLU A 224 -42.26 -40.11 -21.37
CA GLU A 224 -41.57 -38.88 -20.97
C GLU A 224 -42.45 -37.86 -20.21
N LYS A 225 -43.72 -38.20 -19.89
CA LYS A 225 -44.74 -37.23 -19.39
C LYS A 225 -45.31 -37.49 -18.00
N TYR A 226 -44.69 -38.35 -17.19
CA TYR A 226 -45.17 -38.65 -15.83
C TYR A 226 -44.12 -38.35 -14.75
N SER A 227 -44.56 -37.69 -13.67
CA SER A 227 -43.77 -37.46 -12.46
C SER A 227 -44.04 -38.56 -11.42
N PHE A 228 -42.97 -39.12 -10.84
CA PHE A 228 -43.07 -40.03 -9.70
C PHE A 228 -42.75 -39.28 -8.39
N THR A 229 -43.62 -39.37 -7.39
CA THR A 229 -43.28 -38.94 -6.03
C THR A 229 -42.54 -40.08 -5.33
N ILE A 230 -41.22 -39.98 -5.29
CA ILE A 230 -40.37 -40.90 -4.51
C ILE A 230 -40.48 -40.50 -3.03
N ASP A 231 -41.35 -41.19 -2.29
CA ASP A 231 -41.68 -40.79 -0.90
C ASP A 231 -40.57 -41.11 0.12
N LYS A 232 -39.55 -41.92 -0.26
CA LYS A 232 -38.27 -42.12 0.47
C LYS A 232 -37.12 -42.51 -0.48
N ASP A 233 -35.89 -42.13 -0.09
CA ASP A 233 -34.62 -42.34 -0.81
C ASP A 233 -34.53 -43.66 -1.60
N VAL A 234 -34.35 -43.56 -2.92
CA VAL A 234 -34.07 -44.70 -3.81
C VAL A 234 -32.62 -44.63 -4.29
N VAL A 235 -31.80 -45.56 -3.82
CA VAL A 235 -30.45 -45.80 -4.36
C VAL A 235 -30.58 -46.86 -5.46
N GLY A 236 -30.56 -46.43 -6.73
CA GLY A 236 -30.69 -47.31 -7.89
C GLY A 236 -29.55 -47.12 -8.89
N LYS A 237 -28.88 -48.22 -9.26
CA LYS A 237 -27.99 -48.27 -10.43
C LYS A 237 -28.80 -48.22 -11.72
N VAL A 238 -28.28 -47.55 -12.74
CA VAL A 238 -28.79 -47.57 -14.12
C VAL A 238 -27.68 -48.09 -15.02
N GLU A 239 -27.70 -49.37 -15.39
CA GLU A 239 -26.69 -49.92 -16.31
C GLU A 239 -27.23 -49.93 -17.76
N ILE A 240 -26.51 -49.23 -18.65
CA ILE A 240 -26.86 -49.09 -20.08
C ILE A 240 -25.98 -50.03 -20.89
N ALA A 241 -26.59 -50.96 -21.65
CA ALA A 241 -25.90 -51.85 -22.59
C ALA A 241 -26.73 -51.96 -23.89
N ASP A 242 -26.24 -51.58 -25.08
CA ASP A 242 -24.87 -51.68 -25.61
C ASP A 242 -24.47 -50.41 -26.38
N GLU A 243 -23.17 -50.30 -26.68
CA GLU A 243 -22.50 -49.28 -27.52
C GLU A 243 -22.41 -47.84 -26.99
N MET A 244 -23.00 -47.51 -25.83
CA MET A 244 -22.55 -46.35 -25.02
C MET A 244 -22.57 -46.62 -23.51
N LYS A 245 -21.37 -46.96 -22.99
CA LYS A 245 -20.77 -46.46 -21.74
C LYS A 245 -21.61 -46.52 -20.45
N VAL A 246 -21.29 -47.48 -19.61
CA VAL A 246 -21.96 -47.73 -18.32
C VAL A 246 -21.60 -46.65 -17.29
N PHE A 247 -22.57 -45.78 -17.00
CA PHE A 247 -22.57 -44.85 -15.87
C PHE A 247 -23.26 -45.48 -14.65
N ASP A 248 -22.70 -45.34 -13.46
CA ASP A 248 -23.44 -45.53 -12.22
C ASP A 248 -24.03 -44.17 -11.78
N PHE A 249 -25.30 -44.13 -11.38
CA PHE A 249 -26.00 -42.90 -10.96
C PHE A 249 -26.61 -43.02 -9.55
N ILE A 250 -26.92 -41.87 -8.93
CA ILE A 250 -27.89 -41.72 -7.83
C ILE A 250 -28.83 -40.57 -8.19
N SER A 251 -30.14 -40.76 -8.05
CA SER A 251 -31.14 -39.73 -8.36
C SER A 251 -32.11 -39.53 -7.19
N THR A 252 -32.46 -38.26 -6.93
CA THR A 252 -33.55 -37.85 -6.05
C THR A 252 -34.65 -37.18 -6.88
N ALA A 253 -35.69 -36.64 -6.23
CA ALA A 253 -36.73 -35.86 -6.90
C ALA A 253 -36.22 -34.53 -7.52
N THR A 254 -35.01 -34.06 -7.16
CA THR A 254 -34.48 -32.75 -7.59
C THR A 254 -33.03 -32.78 -8.08
N THR A 255 -32.34 -33.92 -8.02
CA THR A 255 -30.93 -34.05 -8.42
C THR A 255 -30.68 -35.40 -9.08
N CYS A 256 -29.73 -35.44 -10.01
CA CYS A 256 -29.18 -36.67 -10.58
C CYS A 256 -27.66 -36.56 -10.62
N GLU A 257 -26.99 -37.49 -9.94
CA GLU A 257 -25.56 -37.50 -9.72
C GLU A 257 -24.93 -38.71 -10.41
N ILE A 258 -23.93 -38.51 -11.27
CA ILE A 258 -23.08 -39.61 -11.75
C ILE A 258 -22.11 -39.99 -10.62
N ILE A 259 -22.10 -41.25 -10.21
CA ILE A 259 -21.28 -41.77 -9.11
C ILE A 259 -20.14 -42.70 -9.57
N GLY A 260 -20.11 -43.08 -10.84
CA GLY A 260 -19.06 -43.93 -11.42
C GLY A 260 -19.23 -44.12 -12.93
N PHE A 261 -18.18 -44.63 -13.57
CA PHE A 261 -18.13 -44.92 -15.00
C PHE A 261 -17.22 -46.15 -15.21
N LYS A 262 -17.63 -47.11 -16.04
CA LYS A 262 -16.94 -48.42 -16.15
C LYS A 262 -16.29 -48.73 -17.50
N ASP A 263 -16.35 -47.81 -18.46
CA ASP A 263 -15.89 -48.04 -19.83
C ASP A 263 -14.61 -47.24 -20.15
N SER A 264 -13.42 -47.83 -19.90
CA SER A 264 -12.15 -47.17 -20.21
C SER A 264 -11.77 -47.20 -21.70
N SER A 265 -12.56 -47.87 -22.56
CA SER A 265 -12.37 -47.85 -24.03
C SER A 265 -13.04 -46.63 -24.71
N ALA A 266 -13.75 -45.85 -23.90
CA ALA A 266 -14.59 -44.74 -24.28
C ALA A 266 -13.88 -43.56 -24.97
N THR A 267 -14.19 -43.29 -26.26
CA THR A 267 -13.72 -42.07 -26.97
C THR A 267 -14.59 -40.81 -26.79
N GLU A 268 -15.92 -40.88 -26.95
CA GLU A 268 -16.83 -39.72 -26.73
C GLU A 268 -17.91 -39.92 -25.66
N VAL A 269 -17.96 -39.06 -24.64
CA VAL A 269 -18.99 -39.07 -23.59
C VAL A 269 -19.99 -37.93 -23.79
N ILE A 270 -21.28 -38.23 -23.64
CA ILE A 270 -22.35 -37.23 -23.58
C ILE A 270 -23.06 -37.37 -22.24
N ILE A 271 -23.04 -36.30 -21.45
CA ILE A 271 -23.69 -36.19 -20.14
C ILE A 271 -25.04 -35.51 -20.35
N PRO A 272 -26.18 -36.19 -20.14
CA PRO A 272 -27.49 -35.65 -20.48
C PRO A 272 -27.97 -34.57 -19.52
N ASP A 273 -28.87 -33.69 -19.99
CA ASP A 273 -29.46 -32.57 -19.23
C ASP A 273 -30.17 -32.98 -17.91
N VAL A 274 -30.48 -34.26 -17.69
CA VAL A 274 -31.01 -34.73 -16.40
C VAL A 274 -29.97 -34.66 -15.28
N VAL A 275 -28.67 -34.73 -15.62
CA VAL A 275 -27.57 -34.76 -14.65
C VAL A 275 -27.33 -33.37 -14.06
N THR A 276 -27.32 -33.30 -12.73
CA THR A 276 -27.01 -32.10 -11.96
C THR A 276 -25.59 -32.09 -11.40
N SER A 277 -25.00 -33.26 -11.15
CA SER A 277 -23.66 -33.37 -10.59
C SER A 277 -22.89 -34.63 -11.01
N ILE A 278 -21.57 -34.61 -10.85
CA ILE A 278 -20.66 -35.73 -11.11
C ILE A 278 -19.75 -35.89 -9.90
N ARG A 279 -19.56 -37.11 -9.39
CA ARG A 279 -18.67 -37.40 -8.26
C ARG A 279 -17.19 -37.37 -8.64
N ASP A 280 -16.39 -37.34 -7.58
CA ASP A 280 -14.96 -37.52 -7.59
C ASP A 280 -14.56 -38.78 -8.38
N ASN A 281 -13.44 -38.70 -9.11
CA ASN A 281 -12.81 -39.81 -9.86
C ASN A 281 -13.67 -40.49 -10.94
N VAL A 282 -14.86 -39.99 -11.30
CA VAL A 282 -15.79 -40.71 -12.21
C VAL A 282 -15.14 -41.17 -13.52
N PHE A 283 -14.49 -40.28 -14.29
CA PHE A 283 -13.81 -40.63 -15.55
C PHE A 283 -12.29 -40.81 -15.36
N LYS A 284 -11.81 -40.99 -14.13
CA LYS A 284 -10.38 -41.10 -13.85
C LYS A 284 -9.76 -42.27 -14.64
N ASP A 285 -8.54 -42.05 -15.14
CA ASP A 285 -7.76 -43.00 -15.94
C ASP A 285 -8.42 -43.41 -17.27
N CYS A 286 -9.39 -42.63 -17.77
CA CYS A 286 -9.99 -42.81 -19.11
C CYS A 286 -9.09 -42.22 -20.21
N GLU A 287 -7.90 -42.80 -20.40
CA GLU A 287 -6.87 -42.31 -21.35
C GLU A 287 -7.38 -42.19 -22.81
N ASN A 288 -8.34 -43.02 -23.24
CA ASN A 288 -8.89 -43.00 -24.60
C ASN A 288 -9.99 -41.94 -24.83
N LEU A 289 -10.38 -41.17 -23.81
CA LEU A 289 -11.50 -40.23 -23.91
C LEU A 289 -11.09 -38.95 -24.65
N GLU A 290 -11.50 -38.81 -25.90
CA GLU A 290 -11.22 -37.67 -26.79
C GLU A 290 -12.18 -36.48 -26.59
N SER A 291 -13.44 -36.78 -26.26
CA SER A 291 -14.55 -35.80 -26.23
C SER A 291 -15.45 -36.01 -25.02
N VAL A 292 -15.81 -34.92 -24.33
CA VAL A 292 -16.89 -34.91 -23.33
C VAL A 292 -17.87 -33.77 -23.63
N THR A 293 -19.17 -34.06 -23.55
CA THR A 293 -20.26 -33.08 -23.72
C THR A 293 -21.06 -32.95 -22.43
N PHE A 294 -21.26 -31.73 -21.95
CA PHE A 294 -22.01 -31.45 -20.73
C PHE A 294 -23.41 -30.94 -21.00
N GLY A 295 -24.40 -31.60 -20.39
CA GLY A 295 -25.78 -31.15 -20.32
C GLY A 295 -25.93 -29.90 -19.45
N ARG A 296 -26.96 -29.10 -19.75
CA ARG A 296 -27.10 -27.73 -19.26
C ARG A 296 -27.35 -27.58 -17.76
N ASN A 297 -27.75 -28.66 -17.08
CA ASN A 297 -28.06 -28.65 -15.65
C ASN A 297 -26.88 -29.13 -14.78
N VAL A 298 -25.75 -29.52 -15.37
CA VAL A 298 -24.55 -29.90 -14.61
C VAL A 298 -23.97 -28.66 -13.94
N VAL A 299 -24.04 -28.61 -12.61
CA VAL A 299 -23.59 -27.47 -11.78
C VAL A 299 -22.46 -27.84 -10.82
N SER A 300 -22.09 -29.12 -10.72
CA SER A 300 -21.01 -29.60 -9.85
C SER A 300 -20.26 -30.78 -10.46
N ILE A 301 -18.94 -30.74 -10.42
CA ILE A 301 -18.04 -31.80 -10.88
C ILE A 301 -17.01 -32.06 -9.78
N GLY A 302 -16.87 -33.32 -9.39
CA GLY A 302 -16.06 -33.73 -8.25
C GLY A 302 -14.55 -33.64 -8.45
N ASP A 303 -13.84 -34.01 -7.39
CA ASP A 303 -12.38 -33.97 -7.34
C ASP A 303 -11.78 -35.10 -8.20
N HIS A 304 -10.77 -34.79 -9.02
CA HIS A 304 -10.06 -35.75 -9.87
C HIS A 304 -10.95 -36.47 -10.91
N THR A 305 -12.15 -35.96 -11.19
CA THR A 305 -13.13 -36.59 -12.11
C THR A 305 -12.56 -36.88 -13.50
N PHE A 306 -11.62 -36.07 -14.00
CA PHE A 306 -10.94 -36.27 -15.30
C PHE A 306 -9.42 -36.48 -15.16
N GLU A 307 -8.93 -36.93 -13.99
CA GLU A 307 -7.50 -37.22 -13.81
C GLU A 307 -7.04 -38.32 -14.79
N ASN A 308 -5.85 -38.16 -15.38
CA ASN A 308 -5.25 -39.03 -16.39
C ASN A 308 -6.10 -39.29 -17.66
N CYS A 309 -7.08 -38.42 -17.98
CA CYS A 309 -7.78 -38.43 -19.27
C CYS A 309 -6.91 -37.83 -20.40
N THR A 310 -5.74 -38.42 -20.65
CA THR A 310 -4.67 -37.85 -21.49
C THR A 310 -5.02 -37.70 -22.97
N GLY A 311 -6.01 -38.46 -23.48
CA GLY A 311 -6.52 -38.35 -24.83
C GLY A 311 -7.56 -37.25 -25.06
N LEU A 312 -8.01 -36.52 -24.02
CA LEU A 312 -9.01 -35.47 -24.18
C LEU A 312 -8.49 -34.37 -25.10
N GLU A 313 -9.30 -34.01 -26.11
CA GLU A 313 -9.05 -32.92 -27.05
C GLU A 313 -10.18 -31.87 -27.05
N ARG A 314 -11.40 -32.26 -26.62
CA ARG A 314 -12.61 -31.44 -26.76
C ARG A 314 -13.52 -31.52 -25.53
N VAL A 315 -13.88 -30.34 -25.01
CA VAL A 315 -14.96 -30.16 -24.03
C VAL A 315 -16.09 -29.40 -24.70
N ASN A 316 -17.28 -29.98 -24.75
CA ASN A 316 -18.45 -29.38 -25.38
C ASN A 316 -19.47 -28.97 -24.31
N ILE A 317 -20.01 -27.76 -24.42
CA ILE A 317 -21.04 -27.21 -23.54
C ILE A 317 -22.21 -26.66 -24.35
N THR A 318 -23.41 -26.71 -23.78
CA THR A 318 -24.64 -26.14 -24.37
C THR A 318 -25.12 -24.87 -23.64
N ASP A 319 -24.53 -24.54 -22.49
CA ASP A 319 -24.91 -23.40 -21.66
C ASP A 319 -23.68 -22.80 -20.94
N ILE A 320 -23.26 -21.60 -21.37
CA ILE A 320 -22.09 -20.90 -20.80
C ILE A 320 -22.34 -20.50 -19.34
N LYS A 321 -23.58 -20.12 -18.98
CA LYS A 321 -23.91 -19.66 -17.63
C LYS A 321 -23.82 -20.80 -16.62
N SER A 322 -24.33 -21.98 -16.96
CA SER A 322 -24.15 -23.17 -16.12
C SER A 322 -22.68 -23.53 -15.98
N TRP A 323 -21.90 -23.53 -17.07
CA TRP A 323 -20.46 -23.79 -17.02
C TRP A 323 -19.70 -22.78 -16.13
N CYS A 324 -20.03 -21.49 -16.23
CA CYS A 324 -19.48 -20.45 -15.37
C CYS A 324 -19.76 -20.68 -13.88
N SER A 325 -20.72 -21.52 -13.51
CA SER A 325 -21.09 -21.79 -12.12
C SER A 325 -20.38 -23.01 -11.51
N ILE A 326 -19.66 -23.81 -12.31
CA ILE A 326 -19.02 -25.06 -11.86
C ILE A 326 -17.69 -24.75 -11.13
N ASN A 327 -17.60 -25.22 -9.88
CA ASN A 327 -16.40 -25.07 -9.06
C ASN A 327 -15.48 -26.30 -9.16
N PHE A 328 -14.31 -26.13 -9.77
CA PHE A 328 -13.23 -27.13 -9.85
C PHE A 328 -12.17 -26.85 -8.78
N LYS A 329 -12.24 -27.59 -7.67
CA LYS A 329 -11.37 -27.42 -6.49
C LYS A 329 -9.88 -27.65 -6.76
N TYR A 330 -9.53 -28.47 -7.76
CA TYR A 330 -8.16 -28.71 -8.19
C TYR A 330 -7.98 -28.50 -9.70
N SER A 331 -6.80 -28.04 -10.09
CA SER A 331 -6.43 -27.72 -11.48
C SER A 331 -6.61 -28.86 -12.49
N TYR A 332 -6.57 -30.12 -12.04
CA TYR A 332 -6.74 -31.34 -12.84
C TYR A 332 -8.15 -31.96 -12.73
N SER A 333 -9.08 -31.29 -12.03
CA SER A 333 -10.49 -31.71 -11.99
C SER A 333 -11.30 -31.15 -13.17
N THR A 334 -10.84 -30.07 -13.80
CA THR A 334 -11.45 -29.58 -15.04
C THR A 334 -11.00 -30.44 -16.23
N PRO A 335 -11.92 -30.88 -17.11
CA PRO A 335 -11.55 -31.62 -18.32
C PRO A 335 -10.73 -30.77 -19.31
N LEU A 336 -10.79 -29.44 -19.18
CA LEU A 336 -9.97 -28.50 -19.97
C LEU A 336 -8.47 -28.64 -19.69
N TYR A 337 -8.06 -29.23 -18.56
CA TYR A 337 -6.65 -29.50 -18.24
C TYR A 337 -5.94 -30.35 -19.31
N TYR A 338 -6.66 -31.35 -19.86
CA TYR A 338 -6.17 -32.19 -20.95
C TYR A 338 -6.67 -31.68 -22.30
N ALA A 339 -7.97 -31.36 -22.42
CA ALA A 339 -8.59 -30.98 -23.69
C ALA A 339 -8.02 -29.71 -24.31
N GLY A 340 -7.76 -28.66 -23.52
CA GLY A 340 -7.40 -27.33 -23.99
C GLY A 340 -8.49 -26.58 -24.76
N ASN A 341 -9.39 -27.27 -25.48
CA ASN A 341 -10.38 -26.66 -26.36
C ASN A 341 -11.80 -26.75 -25.77
N LEU A 342 -12.43 -25.60 -25.59
CA LEU A 342 -13.85 -25.49 -25.26
C LEU A 342 -14.67 -25.27 -26.53
N TYR A 343 -15.79 -25.98 -26.66
CA TYR A 343 -16.76 -25.84 -27.74
C TYR A 343 -18.13 -25.46 -27.17
N PHE A 344 -18.80 -24.46 -27.75
CA PHE A 344 -20.16 -24.07 -27.42
C PHE A 344 -21.07 -24.38 -28.60
N ASN A 345 -22.08 -25.24 -28.39
CA ASN A 345 -23.00 -25.71 -29.43
C ASN A 345 -22.31 -26.24 -30.72
N GLY A 346 -21.10 -26.81 -30.57
CA GLY A 346 -20.30 -27.37 -31.67
C GLY A 346 -19.30 -26.40 -32.31
N GLU A 347 -19.28 -25.13 -31.94
CA GLU A 347 -18.29 -24.14 -32.42
C GLU A 347 -17.17 -23.95 -31.39
N LEU A 348 -15.91 -23.85 -31.86
CA LEU A 348 -14.74 -23.65 -31.01
C LEU A 348 -14.79 -22.26 -30.36
N VAL A 349 -14.74 -22.19 -29.04
CA VAL A 349 -14.73 -20.93 -28.29
C VAL A 349 -13.32 -20.34 -28.30
N VAL A 350 -13.14 -19.32 -29.14
CA VAL A 350 -11.94 -18.46 -29.17
C VAL A 350 -12.19 -17.11 -28.50
N ASP A 351 -13.38 -16.55 -28.68
CA ASP A 351 -13.85 -15.32 -28.04
C ASP A 351 -14.99 -15.66 -27.09
N LEU A 352 -14.78 -15.44 -25.78
CA LEU A 352 -15.75 -15.79 -24.75
C LEU A 352 -16.46 -14.54 -24.21
N VAL A 353 -17.74 -14.40 -24.55
CA VAL A 353 -18.62 -13.39 -23.96
C VAL A 353 -19.41 -14.03 -22.83
N ILE A 354 -19.21 -13.55 -21.61
CA ILE A 354 -19.92 -14.04 -20.42
C ILE A 354 -21.30 -13.36 -20.36
N PRO A 355 -22.41 -14.10 -20.16
CA PRO A 355 -23.76 -13.52 -20.10
C PRO A 355 -23.97 -12.54 -18.93
N ASP A 356 -24.72 -11.45 -19.15
CA ASP A 356 -24.96 -10.36 -18.19
C ASP A 356 -25.60 -10.78 -16.86
N ASP A 357 -26.28 -11.93 -16.84
CA ASP A 357 -26.93 -12.48 -15.66
C ASP A 357 -26.01 -13.34 -14.78
N VAL A 358 -24.79 -13.65 -15.24
CA VAL A 358 -23.71 -14.25 -14.42
C VAL A 358 -23.22 -13.23 -13.37
N LYS A 359 -23.00 -13.68 -12.13
CA LYS A 359 -22.62 -12.83 -10.98
C LYS A 359 -21.23 -13.12 -10.39
N SER A 360 -20.72 -14.31 -10.63
CA SER A 360 -19.40 -14.81 -10.20
C SER A 360 -18.98 -15.96 -11.13
N PHE A 361 -17.72 -16.35 -11.06
CA PHE A 361 -17.22 -17.56 -11.71
C PHE A 361 -17.11 -18.70 -10.70
N GLY A 362 -17.16 -19.93 -11.17
CA GLY A 362 -16.68 -21.08 -10.42
C GLY A 362 -15.16 -21.12 -10.43
N VAL A 363 -14.56 -21.54 -9.31
CA VAL A 363 -13.12 -21.77 -9.17
C VAL A 363 -12.64 -22.66 -10.32
N GLY A 364 -11.63 -22.22 -11.06
CA GLY A 364 -11.05 -22.98 -12.16
C GLY A 364 -11.95 -23.23 -13.39
N SER A 365 -13.10 -22.56 -13.53
CA SER A 365 -14.10 -22.81 -14.59
C SER A 365 -13.57 -22.85 -16.03
N PHE A 366 -12.63 -21.98 -16.41
CA PHE A 366 -11.97 -21.96 -17.73
C PHE A 366 -10.47 -22.27 -17.64
N CYS A 367 -10.03 -22.89 -16.54
CA CYS A 367 -8.64 -23.22 -16.28
C CYS A 367 -8.09 -24.18 -17.36
N TYR A 368 -6.93 -23.84 -17.92
CA TYR A 368 -6.25 -24.48 -19.05
C TYR A 368 -6.98 -24.44 -20.40
N CYS A 369 -7.97 -23.55 -20.58
CA CYS A 369 -8.61 -23.35 -21.88
C CYS A 369 -7.65 -22.65 -22.87
N ALA A 370 -6.85 -23.44 -23.57
CA ALA A 370 -5.90 -23.01 -24.59
C ALA A 370 -6.57 -22.48 -25.87
N SER A 371 -7.86 -22.74 -26.12
CA SER A 371 -8.56 -22.15 -27.28
C SER A 371 -8.90 -20.67 -27.13
N LEU A 372 -8.99 -20.15 -25.89
CA LEU A 372 -9.38 -18.75 -25.66
C LEU A 372 -8.29 -17.76 -26.09
N GLU A 373 -8.68 -16.80 -26.93
CA GLU A 373 -7.88 -15.62 -27.32
C GLU A 373 -8.40 -14.33 -26.67
N SER A 374 -9.71 -14.21 -26.41
CA SER A 374 -10.31 -13.08 -25.70
C SER A 374 -11.44 -13.47 -24.73
N VAL A 375 -11.64 -12.64 -23.69
CA VAL A 375 -12.76 -12.77 -22.74
C VAL A 375 -13.39 -11.39 -22.47
N ILE A 376 -14.73 -11.34 -22.46
CA ILE A 376 -15.52 -10.18 -22.02
C ILE A 376 -16.32 -10.57 -20.77
N ILE A 377 -16.05 -9.87 -19.67
CA ILE A 377 -16.69 -10.05 -18.35
C ILE A 377 -17.66 -8.88 -18.12
N PRO A 378 -18.98 -9.10 -17.98
CA PRO A 378 -19.97 -8.02 -17.88
C PRO A 378 -20.04 -7.40 -16.47
N ASP A 379 -20.67 -6.22 -16.38
CA ASP A 379 -20.88 -5.47 -15.12
C ASP A 379 -21.64 -6.25 -14.03
N GLY A 380 -22.36 -7.32 -14.41
CA GLY A 380 -23.02 -8.21 -13.47
C GLY A 380 -22.05 -9.01 -12.59
N VAL A 381 -20.82 -9.23 -13.04
CA VAL A 381 -19.83 -10.05 -12.34
C VAL A 381 -19.07 -9.22 -11.31
N THR A 382 -19.04 -9.71 -10.07
CA THR A 382 -18.42 -9.02 -8.94
C THR A 382 -17.02 -9.53 -8.59
N HIS A 383 -16.67 -10.75 -9.00
CA HIS A 383 -15.42 -11.43 -8.67
C HIS A 383 -14.95 -12.25 -9.87
N VAL A 384 -13.65 -12.23 -10.16
CA VAL A 384 -13.01 -13.26 -10.99
C VAL A 384 -12.37 -14.27 -10.06
N ASP A 385 -13.00 -15.42 -9.90
CA ASP A 385 -12.66 -16.42 -8.88
C ASP A 385 -11.30 -17.12 -9.11
N ASP A 386 -10.87 -17.84 -8.07
CA ASP A 386 -9.57 -18.49 -8.01
C ASP A 386 -9.33 -19.40 -9.22
N SER A 387 -8.19 -19.21 -9.88
CA SER A 387 -7.74 -19.93 -11.08
C SER A 387 -8.72 -19.92 -12.27
N ALA A 388 -9.74 -19.04 -12.29
CA ALA A 388 -10.81 -19.06 -13.30
C ALA A 388 -10.31 -19.18 -14.75
N PHE A 389 -9.25 -18.46 -15.13
CA PHE A 389 -8.61 -18.48 -16.45
C PHE A 389 -7.13 -18.92 -16.38
N ARG A 390 -6.70 -19.56 -15.29
CA ARG A 390 -5.31 -20.01 -15.12
C ARG A 390 -4.90 -20.92 -16.28
N GLY A 391 -3.77 -20.65 -16.91
CA GLY A 391 -3.23 -21.49 -17.99
C GLY A 391 -3.88 -21.32 -19.37
N CYS A 392 -4.74 -20.32 -19.59
CA CYS A 392 -5.21 -19.97 -20.93
C CYS A 392 -4.07 -19.34 -21.75
N THR A 393 -3.19 -20.17 -22.30
CA THR A 393 -1.89 -19.74 -22.86
C THR A 393 -2.01 -18.81 -24.07
N ASN A 394 -3.09 -18.91 -24.85
CA ASN A 394 -3.39 -18.08 -26.01
C ASN A 394 -4.20 -16.82 -25.68
N LEU A 395 -4.66 -16.62 -24.43
CA LEU A 395 -5.47 -15.47 -24.04
C LEU A 395 -4.66 -14.17 -24.17
N ARG A 396 -5.08 -13.27 -25.06
CA ARG A 396 -4.37 -12.01 -25.40
C ARG A 396 -4.93 -10.79 -24.70
N SER A 397 -6.25 -10.80 -24.43
CA SER A 397 -6.99 -9.64 -23.90
C SER A 397 -8.16 -10.06 -23.03
N VAL A 398 -8.43 -9.28 -21.98
CA VAL A 398 -9.59 -9.44 -21.09
C VAL A 398 -10.23 -8.07 -20.92
N THR A 399 -11.54 -7.98 -21.17
CA THR A 399 -12.35 -6.79 -20.91
C THR A 399 -13.15 -7.01 -19.64
N PHE A 400 -13.00 -6.13 -18.66
CA PHE A 400 -13.75 -6.15 -17.40
C PHE A 400 -14.87 -5.12 -17.43
N GLY A 401 -16.03 -5.49 -16.90
CA GLY A 401 -17.06 -4.56 -16.47
C GLY A 401 -16.75 -3.92 -15.11
N ASP A 402 -17.41 -2.79 -14.84
CA ASP A 402 -17.22 -1.96 -13.64
C ASP A 402 -17.76 -2.62 -12.36
N GLY A 403 -18.44 -3.77 -12.50
CA GLY A 403 -18.87 -4.62 -11.39
C GLY A 403 -17.71 -5.25 -10.61
N VAL A 404 -16.61 -5.60 -11.28
CA VAL A 404 -15.57 -6.50 -10.73
C VAL A 404 -14.81 -5.84 -9.57
N LYS A 405 -14.88 -6.44 -8.38
CA LYS A 405 -14.22 -5.95 -7.16
C LYS A 405 -12.95 -6.70 -6.82
N ASN A 406 -12.81 -7.95 -7.22
CA ASN A 406 -11.68 -8.79 -6.80
C ASN A 406 -11.21 -9.70 -7.94
N ILE A 407 -9.90 -9.87 -8.05
CA ILE A 407 -9.24 -10.83 -8.95
C ILE A 407 -8.56 -11.90 -8.10
N GLY A 408 -8.99 -13.15 -8.22
CA GLY A 408 -8.64 -14.25 -7.32
C GLY A 408 -7.24 -14.84 -7.45
N TYR A 409 -6.95 -15.83 -6.60
CA TYR A 409 -5.71 -16.59 -6.55
C TYR A 409 -5.41 -17.24 -7.91
N TYR A 410 -4.29 -16.88 -8.54
CA TYR A 410 -3.90 -17.35 -9.87
C TYR A 410 -4.98 -17.17 -10.97
N ALA A 411 -5.93 -16.24 -10.83
CA ALA A 411 -7.06 -16.06 -11.75
C ALA A 411 -6.67 -16.04 -13.25
N PHE A 412 -5.55 -15.40 -13.60
CA PHE A 412 -4.96 -15.39 -14.94
C PHE A 412 -3.53 -15.98 -14.97
N GLY A 413 -3.15 -16.75 -13.94
CA GLY A 413 -1.81 -17.31 -13.80
C GLY A 413 -1.48 -18.27 -14.96
N GLY A 414 -0.44 -17.97 -15.73
CA GLY A 414 -0.02 -18.75 -16.89
C GLY A 414 -0.65 -18.33 -18.22
N CYS A 415 -1.40 -17.21 -18.27
CA CYS A 415 -1.85 -16.61 -19.52
C CYS A 415 -0.67 -15.95 -20.25
N THR A 416 0.18 -16.78 -20.87
CA THR A 416 1.48 -16.34 -21.41
C THR A 416 1.37 -15.31 -22.54
N SER A 417 0.26 -15.29 -23.28
CA SER A 417 0.02 -14.35 -24.37
C SER A 417 -0.56 -13.00 -23.93
N LEU A 418 -1.02 -12.88 -22.68
CA LEU A 418 -1.74 -11.72 -22.16
C LEU A 418 -0.79 -10.51 -22.05
N ALA A 419 -1.11 -9.46 -22.80
CA ALA A 419 -0.23 -8.30 -23.00
C ALA A 419 -0.86 -6.97 -22.58
N ASN A 420 -2.15 -6.78 -22.88
CA ASN A 420 -2.89 -5.56 -22.60
C ASN A 420 -4.08 -5.88 -21.69
N ILE A 421 -4.06 -5.30 -20.49
CA ILE A 421 -5.13 -5.45 -19.51
C ILE A 421 -5.39 -4.11 -18.82
N THR A 422 -6.66 -3.73 -18.74
CA THR A 422 -7.11 -2.58 -17.95
C THR A 422 -7.84 -3.12 -16.74
N ILE A 423 -7.24 -2.97 -15.56
CA ILE A 423 -7.89 -3.32 -14.29
C ILE A 423 -8.79 -2.13 -13.93
N PRO A 424 -10.12 -2.32 -13.79
CA PRO A 424 -11.04 -1.20 -13.58
C PRO A 424 -10.94 -0.64 -12.14
N ASP A 425 -11.28 0.64 -11.98
CA ASP A 425 -11.28 1.38 -10.69
C ASP A 425 -12.26 0.81 -9.64
N SER A 426 -13.05 -0.19 -10.03
CA SER A 426 -13.88 -0.99 -9.15
C SER A 426 -13.10 -2.03 -8.34
N VAL A 427 -11.91 -2.44 -8.78
CA VAL A 427 -11.13 -3.51 -8.14
C VAL A 427 -10.49 -3.04 -6.84
N THR A 428 -10.75 -3.76 -5.75
CA THR A 428 -10.25 -3.51 -4.40
C THR A 428 -9.15 -4.48 -3.96
N SER A 429 -9.02 -5.67 -4.57
CA SER A 429 -7.93 -6.62 -4.29
C SER A 429 -7.49 -7.44 -5.50
N ILE A 430 -6.21 -7.82 -5.50
CA ILE A 430 -5.57 -8.72 -6.47
C ILE A 430 -4.92 -9.87 -5.70
N GLY A 431 -5.30 -11.11 -6.01
CA GLY A 431 -4.88 -12.32 -5.30
C GLY A 431 -3.42 -12.73 -5.51
N GLU A 432 -2.95 -13.68 -4.68
CA GLU A 432 -1.63 -14.28 -4.86
C GLU A 432 -1.53 -14.95 -6.24
N GLY A 433 -0.43 -14.69 -6.95
CA GLY A 433 -0.18 -15.24 -8.28
C GLY A 433 -1.19 -14.85 -9.37
N ALA A 434 -2.07 -13.86 -9.16
CA ALA A 434 -3.17 -13.51 -10.08
C ALA A 434 -2.74 -13.39 -11.55
N PHE A 435 -1.56 -12.83 -11.83
CA PHE A 435 -0.94 -12.72 -13.17
C PHE A 435 0.42 -13.43 -13.26
N TYR A 436 0.63 -14.47 -12.45
CA TYR A 436 1.85 -15.29 -12.43
C TYR A 436 2.20 -15.79 -13.84
N ASN A 437 3.41 -15.58 -14.32
CA ASN A 437 3.86 -15.92 -15.69
C ASN A 437 3.03 -15.29 -16.84
N CYS A 438 2.37 -14.15 -16.65
CA CYS A 438 1.90 -13.31 -17.76
C CYS A 438 3.09 -12.62 -18.44
N ARG A 439 3.66 -13.26 -19.46
CA ARG A 439 5.01 -12.92 -19.97
C ARG A 439 5.07 -11.69 -20.86
N ASN A 440 3.93 -11.21 -21.37
CA ASN A 440 3.86 -10.15 -22.37
C ASN A 440 3.46 -8.76 -21.82
N PHE A 441 3.31 -8.60 -20.50
CA PHE A 441 3.12 -7.28 -19.91
C PHE A 441 4.38 -6.43 -20.06
N VAL A 442 4.31 -5.39 -20.90
CA VAL A 442 5.34 -4.33 -21.02
C VAL A 442 5.08 -3.22 -20.00
N ASN A 443 3.81 -2.90 -19.77
CA ASN A 443 3.37 -1.95 -18.75
C ASN A 443 2.08 -2.45 -18.10
N ILE A 444 1.85 -2.06 -16.84
CA ILE A 444 0.57 -2.31 -16.16
C ILE A 444 0.28 -1.21 -15.14
N THR A 445 -1.00 -0.84 -15.04
CA THR A 445 -1.49 0.14 -14.06
C THR A 445 -2.47 -0.54 -13.10
N ILE A 446 -2.19 -0.41 -11.82
CA ILE A 446 -3.06 -0.89 -10.73
C ILE A 446 -3.81 0.33 -10.17
N PRO A 447 -5.15 0.33 -10.13
CA PRO A 447 -5.93 1.52 -9.79
C PRO A 447 -5.88 1.86 -8.30
N ASP A 448 -6.13 3.14 -7.97
CA ASP A 448 -6.08 3.69 -6.61
C ASP A 448 -7.12 3.09 -5.65
N SER A 449 -8.11 2.39 -6.17
CA SER A 449 -9.10 1.59 -5.44
C SER A 449 -8.52 0.34 -4.77
N VAL A 450 -7.41 -0.22 -5.29
CA VAL A 450 -6.81 -1.44 -4.76
C VAL A 450 -6.23 -1.16 -3.36
N THR A 451 -6.50 -2.09 -2.44
CA THR A 451 -6.06 -2.02 -1.03
C THR A 451 -5.12 -3.16 -0.65
N SER A 452 -5.13 -4.27 -1.40
CA SER A 452 -4.21 -5.40 -1.23
C SER A 452 -3.79 -6.01 -2.58
N ILE A 453 -2.51 -6.41 -2.64
CA ILE A 453 -1.92 -7.16 -3.75
C ILE A 453 -1.23 -8.38 -3.14
N GLY A 454 -1.60 -9.57 -3.58
CA GLY A 454 -1.04 -10.83 -3.09
C GLY A 454 0.44 -10.99 -3.47
N LYS A 455 1.11 -11.91 -2.76
CA LYS A 455 2.48 -12.33 -3.12
C LYS A 455 2.51 -12.78 -4.58
N ASN A 456 3.66 -12.65 -5.23
CA ASN A 456 3.96 -13.19 -6.57
C ASN A 456 2.93 -12.91 -7.69
N ALA A 457 2.00 -11.96 -7.50
CA ALA A 457 0.95 -11.58 -8.43
C ALA A 457 1.50 -11.28 -9.84
N PHE A 458 2.70 -10.73 -9.94
CA PHE A 458 3.38 -10.39 -11.20
C PHE A 458 4.71 -11.16 -11.40
N TYR A 459 4.97 -12.24 -10.65
CA TYR A 459 6.16 -13.07 -10.86
C TYR A 459 6.20 -13.58 -12.30
N GLY A 460 7.35 -13.47 -12.97
CA GLY A 460 7.51 -13.97 -14.34
C GLY A 460 6.99 -13.03 -15.44
N CYS A 461 6.54 -11.81 -15.12
CA CYS A 461 6.31 -10.73 -16.09
C CYS A 461 7.65 -10.17 -16.59
N LYS A 462 8.39 -10.98 -17.38
CA LYS A 462 9.82 -10.77 -17.67
C LYS A 462 10.14 -9.56 -18.55
N ILE A 463 9.19 -9.03 -19.31
CA ILE A 463 9.40 -7.87 -20.19
C ILE A 463 8.81 -6.57 -19.62
N LEU A 464 8.38 -6.56 -18.36
CA LEU A 464 7.75 -5.41 -17.73
C LEU A 464 8.76 -4.26 -17.57
N GLU A 465 8.55 -3.16 -18.29
CA GLU A 465 9.42 -1.97 -18.31
C GLU A 465 8.93 -0.88 -17.33
N SER A 466 7.61 -0.79 -17.12
CA SER A 466 7.01 0.19 -16.20
C SER A 466 5.81 -0.35 -15.43
N ILE A 467 5.63 0.07 -14.18
CA ILE A 467 4.44 -0.25 -13.38
C ILE A 467 3.93 0.95 -12.58
N THR A 468 2.61 1.14 -12.57
CA THR A 468 1.91 2.14 -11.75
C THR A 468 1.17 1.43 -10.62
N LEU A 469 1.38 1.87 -9.37
CA LEU A 469 0.85 1.24 -8.17
C LEU A 469 0.30 2.26 -7.16
N PRO A 470 -0.76 1.91 -6.42
CA PRO A 470 -1.30 2.77 -5.36
C PRO A 470 -0.50 2.73 -4.05
N PHE A 471 0.36 1.73 -3.86
CA PHE A 471 1.24 1.54 -2.70
C PHE A 471 2.36 0.55 -3.05
N VAL A 472 3.36 0.43 -2.18
CA VAL A 472 4.48 -0.52 -2.35
C VAL A 472 4.34 -1.69 -1.39
N GLY A 473 4.41 -2.93 -1.90
CA GLY A 473 4.31 -4.14 -1.10
C GLY A 473 2.92 -4.78 -1.12
N ALA A 474 2.48 -5.36 0.00
CA ALA A 474 1.26 -6.17 0.08
C ALA A 474 -0.03 -5.38 0.36
N THR A 475 0.01 -4.35 1.20
CA THR A 475 -1.20 -3.62 1.67
C THR A 475 -1.02 -2.11 1.69
N LYS A 476 -2.10 -1.38 1.38
CA LYS A 476 -2.12 0.09 1.27
C LYS A 476 -1.83 0.84 2.57
N ASP A 477 -2.13 0.22 3.71
CA ASP A 477 -1.84 0.74 5.05
C ASP A 477 -0.37 0.60 5.46
N GLY A 478 0.44 -0.16 4.69
CA GLY A 478 1.84 -0.41 4.99
C GLY A 478 2.09 -1.34 6.19
N THR A 479 1.08 -2.06 6.69
CA THR A 479 1.23 -2.94 7.87
C THR A 479 1.80 -4.32 7.56
N SER A 480 1.84 -4.72 6.27
CA SER A 480 2.33 -6.02 5.82
C SER A 480 3.27 -5.88 4.62
N ASN A 481 4.42 -6.58 4.68
CA ASN A 481 5.38 -6.80 3.57
C ASN A 481 5.54 -5.59 2.63
N THR A 482 6.18 -4.53 3.12
CA THR A 482 6.35 -3.26 2.39
C THR A 482 7.41 -3.27 1.28
N HIS A 483 8.07 -4.42 1.05
CA HIS A 483 9.10 -4.54 0.03
C HIS A 483 8.51 -4.79 -1.35
N PHE A 484 8.99 -4.04 -2.34
CA PHE A 484 8.49 -4.04 -3.71
C PHE A 484 8.59 -5.42 -4.38
N GLY A 485 9.61 -6.21 -4.06
CA GLY A 485 9.77 -7.57 -4.56
C GLY A 485 8.66 -8.54 -4.13
N TYR A 486 7.83 -8.21 -3.12
CA TYR A 486 6.74 -9.08 -2.64
C TYR A 486 5.76 -9.46 -3.75
N ILE A 487 5.31 -8.48 -4.56
CA ILE A 487 4.38 -8.69 -5.68
C ILE A 487 5.05 -9.50 -6.82
N PHE A 488 6.37 -9.58 -6.83
CA PHE A 488 7.17 -10.43 -7.70
C PHE A 488 7.64 -11.73 -7.02
N GLY A 489 7.21 -12.02 -5.79
CA GLY A 489 7.46 -13.30 -5.10
C GLY A 489 8.60 -13.33 -4.07
N ALA A 490 9.32 -12.23 -3.88
CA ALA A 490 10.40 -12.15 -2.89
C ALA A 490 9.86 -12.35 -1.46
N SER A 491 10.51 -13.23 -0.69
CA SER A 491 10.22 -13.49 0.74
C SER A 491 10.76 -12.43 1.70
N SER A 492 11.64 -11.55 1.23
CA SER A 492 12.33 -10.52 2.01
C SER A 492 12.79 -9.41 1.07
N TYR A 493 12.95 -8.18 1.59
CA TYR A 493 13.56 -7.05 0.86
C TYR A 493 14.94 -7.40 0.30
N THR A 494 15.73 -8.22 1.03
CA THR A 494 17.05 -8.70 0.58
C THR A 494 17.02 -9.54 -0.68
N ASN A 495 15.85 -10.02 -1.11
CA ASN A 495 15.68 -10.79 -2.34
C ASN A 495 15.11 -9.97 -3.50
N ASN A 496 14.75 -8.69 -3.31
CA ASN A 496 14.16 -7.83 -4.34
C ASN A 496 14.89 -7.94 -5.70
N GLN A 497 16.23 -7.80 -5.70
CA GLN A 497 17.07 -7.88 -6.91
C GLN A 497 16.91 -9.17 -7.72
N SER A 498 16.57 -10.30 -7.08
CA SER A 498 16.42 -11.60 -7.73
C SER A 498 15.02 -11.85 -8.31
N TYR A 499 14.03 -11.05 -7.93
CA TYR A 499 12.62 -11.27 -8.26
C TYR A 499 12.01 -10.10 -9.06
N VAL A 500 12.40 -8.86 -8.79
CA VAL A 500 12.00 -7.69 -9.58
C VAL A 500 12.60 -7.82 -10.99
N PRO A 501 11.82 -7.68 -12.07
CA PRO A 501 12.33 -7.79 -13.43
C PRO A 501 13.45 -6.79 -13.72
N SER A 502 14.60 -7.24 -14.24
CA SER A 502 15.72 -6.34 -14.58
C SER A 502 15.43 -5.41 -15.77
N THR A 503 14.39 -5.75 -16.54
CA THR A 503 13.72 -4.93 -17.56
C THR A 503 12.95 -3.75 -16.97
N LEU A 504 12.49 -3.83 -15.71
CA LEU A 504 11.72 -2.76 -15.08
C LEU A 504 12.60 -1.54 -14.82
N LYS A 505 12.26 -0.43 -15.47
CA LYS A 505 12.97 0.86 -15.42
C LYS A 505 12.18 1.98 -14.77
N SER A 506 10.86 1.87 -14.68
CA SER A 506 10.01 2.95 -14.17
C SER A 506 8.94 2.45 -13.18
N VAL A 507 8.79 3.16 -12.07
CA VAL A 507 7.73 2.92 -11.08
C VAL A 507 7.01 4.23 -10.77
N ILE A 508 5.68 4.21 -10.77
CA ILE A 508 4.82 5.35 -10.41
C ILE A 508 4.01 4.98 -9.18
N ILE A 509 4.06 5.80 -8.12
CA ILE A 509 3.35 5.59 -6.85
C ILE A 509 2.25 6.65 -6.70
N THR A 510 0.99 6.27 -6.93
CA THR A 510 -0.16 7.18 -7.05
C THR A 510 -0.94 7.39 -5.76
N GLY A 511 -1.11 6.33 -4.97
CA GLY A 511 -2.02 6.33 -3.84
C GLY A 511 -1.46 6.96 -2.56
N LYS A 512 -2.36 7.18 -1.60
CA LYS A 512 -2.00 7.66 -0.26
C LYS A 512 -1.43 6.53 0.58
N SER A 513 -0.12 6.36 0.53
CA SER A 513 0.64 5.35 1.29
C SER A 513 1.97 5.91 1.78
N ALA A 514 2.51 5.31 2.85
CA ALA A 514 3.94 5.42 3.14
C ALA A 514 4.74 4.52 2.16
N ILE A 515 5.93 4.94 1.76
CA ILE A 515 6.93 4.01 1.21
C ILE A 515 7.65 3.42 2.43
N GLY A 516 7.58 2.10 2.61
CA GLY A 516 8.14 1.44 3.79
C GLY A 516 9.68 1.43 3.83
N GLU A 517 10.23 1.00 4.96
CA GLU A 517 11.67 0.74 5.08
C GLU A 517 12.11 -0.33 4.09
N TRP A 518 13.31 -0.18 3.52
CA TRP A 518 13.89 -1.11 2.54
C TRP A 518 13.04 -1.41 1.29
N ALA A 519 12.01 -0.59 1.00
CA ALA A 519 10.99 -0.89 0.00
C ALA A 519 11.55 -1.33 -1.36
N PHE A 520 12.48 -0.56 -1.92
CA PHE A 520 13.15 -0.81 -3.19
C PHE A 520 14.60 -1.29 -3.03
N TYR A 521 14.97 -1.88 -1.88
CA TYR A 521 16.34 -2.33 -1.62
C TYR A 521 16.92 -3.15 -2.78
N ASN A 522 18.11 -2.79 -3.27
CA ASN A 522 18.80 -3.39 -4.41
C ASN A 522 17.96 -3.52 -5.70
N CYS A 523 16.94 -2.68 -5.92
CA CYS A 523 16.24 -2.55 -7.20
C CYS A 523 17.07 -1.79 -8.25
N SER A 524 18.32 -2.21 -8.45
CA SER A 524 19.34 -1.51 -9.26
C SER A 524 19.04 -1.41 -10.76
N SER A 525 17.95 -2.00 -11.24
CA SER A 525 17.45 -1.80 -12.61
C SER A 525 16.65 -0.51 -12.80
N LEU A 526 16.07 0.05 -11.73
CA LEU A 526 15.19 1.21 -11.78
C LEU A 526 15.96 2.47 -12.17
N ALA A 527 15.49 3.16 -13.21
CA ALA A 527 16.08 4.39 -13.72
C ALA A 527 15.24 5.64 -13.41
N ASN A 528 13.93 5.43 -13.28
CA ASN A 528 12.94 6.48 -13.06
C ASN A 528 12.01 6.08 -11.91
N ILE A 529 11.68 7.04 -11.05
CA ILE A 529 10.60 6.88 -10.08
C ILE A 529 9.72 8.14 -10.04
N THR A 530 8.41 7.94 -9.94
CA THR A 530 7.45 9.03 -9.70
C THR A 530 6.80 8.88 -8.34
N ILE A 531 7.01 9.87 -7.45
CA ILE A 531 6.44 9.93 -6.10
C ILE A 531 5.40 11.05 -6.07
N THR A 532 4.12 10.68 -6.06
CA THR A 532 3.04 11.67 -6.06
C THR A 532 2.86 12.35 -4.70
N ASN A 533 2.15 13.46 -4.69
CA ASN A 533 1.77 14.27 -3.53
C ASN A 533 0.99 13.52 -2.44
N ASN A 534 0.54 12.30 -2.71
CA ASN A 534 -0.17 11.44 -1.78
C ASN A 534 0.76 10.62 -0.87
N VAL A 535 2.04 10.48 -1.25
CA VAL A 535 3.06 9.87 -0.39
C VAL A 535 3.49 10.85 0.70
N THR A 536 3.26 10.49 1.96
CA THR A 536 3.51 11.38 3.12
C THR A 536 4.76 11.05 3.91
N SER A 537 5.36 9.88 3.69
CA SER A 537 6.56 9.43 4.38
C SER A 537 7.30 8.37 3.57
N VAL A 538 8.62 8.31 3.77
CA VAL A 538 9.52 7.32 3.18
C VAL A 538 10.40 6.76 4.30
N GLY A 539 10.39 5.44 4.47
CA GLY A 539 11.11 4.74 5.51
C GLY A 539 12.62 4.68 5.27
N ASN A 540 13.37 4.31 6.30
CA ASN A 540 14.82 4.22 6.24
C ASN A 540 15.28 3.23 5.15
N HIS A 541 16.35 3.61 4.44
CA HIS A 541 16.98 2.81 3.38
C HIS A 541 16.03 2.39 2.24
N ALA A 542 14.90 3.07 2.06
CA ALA A 542 13.86 2.71 1.09
C ALA A 542 14.39 2.57 -0.35
N PHE A 543 15.47 3.28 -0.71
CA PHE A 543 16.08 3.25 -2.05
C PHE A 543 17.53 2.76 -2.04
N SER A 544 18.02 2.19 -0.94
CA SER A 544 19.39 1.72 -0.82
C SER A 544 19.71 0.67 -1.90
N GLY A 545 20.78 0.90 -2.68
CA GLY A 545 21.17 0.08 -3.83
C GLY A 545 20.44 0.40 -5.15
N CYS A 546 19.65 1.47 -5.23
CA CYS A 546 18.97 1.93 -6.45
C CYS A 546 19.84 2.86 -7.32
N GLU A 547 21.12 2.53 -7.52
CA GLU A 547 22.15 3.39 -8.14
C GLU A 547 21.83 3.88 -9.57
N SER A 548 20.96 3.16 -10.28
CA SER A 548 20.51 3.52 -11.64
C SER A 548 19.47 4.65 -11.66
N ILE A 549 18.86 5.03 -10.54
CA ILE A 549 17.85 6.10 -10.50
C ILE A 549 18.53 7.44 -10.83
N LYS A 550 18.18 8.01 -11.98
CA LYS A 550 18.64 9.34 -12.43
C LYS A 550 17.50 10.33 -12.69
N SER A 551 16.25 9.87 -12.58
CA SER A 551 15.04 10.67 -12.72
C SER A 551 14.10 10.42 -11.55
N VAL A 552 13.92 11.44 -10.71
CA VAL A 552 12.97 11.44 -9.59
C VAL A 552 11.90 12.48 -9.90
N ASN A 553 10.71 12.02 -10.29
CA ASN A 553 9.60 12.89 -10.63
C ASN A 553 8.63 13.02 -9.44
N ILE A 554 8.16 14.23 -9.16
CA ILE A 554 7.19 14.50 -8.10
C ILE A 554 6.02 15.32 -8.65
N THR A 555 4.83 15.19 -8.07
CA THR A 555 3.67 16.03 -8.48
C THR A 555 3.50 17.28 -7.64
N ASN A 556 4.12 17.35 -6.45
CA ASN A 556 3.98 18.50 -5.56
C ASN A 556 5.20 18.71 -4.65
N ILE A 557 5.89 19.83 -4.86
CA ILE A 557 7.09 20.21 -4.09
C ILE A 557 6.80 20.50 -2.60
N LYS A 558 5.59 20.93 -2.24
CA LYS A 558 5.20 21.16 -0.82
C LYS A 558 5.09 19.85 -0.07
N SER A 559 4.49 18.81 -0.68
CA SER A 559 4.46 17.46 -0.10
C SER A 559 5.88 16.92 0.05
N TRP A 560 6.71 17.04 -0.99
CA TRP A 560 8.10 16.57 -0.99
C TRP A 560 8.94 17.19 0.13
N CYS A 561 8.90 18.52 0.29
CA CYS A 561 9.61 19.21 1.38
C CYS A 561 9.10 18.81 2.78
N GLY A 562 7.90 18.26 2.88
CA GLY A 562 7.33 17.73 4.13
C GLY A 562 7.84 16.34 4.50
N ILE A 563 8.47 15.61 3.57
CA ILE A 563 9.06 14.29 3.84
C ILE A 563 10.37 14.49 4.60
N ASN A 564 10.45 13.96 5.82
CA ASN A 564 11.69 13.88 6.56
C ASN A 564 12.28 12.48 6.37
N PHE A 565 13.18 12.35 5.40
CA PHE A 565 13.95 11.13 5.18
C PHE A 565 14.86 10.86 6.39
N GLY A 566 14.94 9.61 6.85
CA GLY A 566 15.70 9.27 8.06
C GLY A 566 17.20 9.10 7.81
N GLU A 567 17.56 8.48 6.69
CA GLU A 567 18.92 8.18 6.25
C GLU A 567 19.12 8.62 4.79
N TYR A 568 20.37 8.88 4.37
CA TYR A 568 20.70 9.43 3.04
C TYR A 568 20.12 8.59 1.87
N ASP A 569 20.27 7.26 1.94
CA ASP A 569 19.77 6.28 0.97
C ASP A 569 18.26 5.98 1.08
N SER A 570 17.55 6.78 1.89
CA SER A 570 16.08 6.81 1.92
C SER A 570 15.51 7.78 0.88
N ASN A 571 16.30 8.71 0.33
CA ASN A 571 15.88 9.61 -0.75
C ASN A 571 16.38 9.06 -2.10
N PRO A 572 15.51 8.83 -3.11
CA PRO A 572 15.96 8.37 -4.42
C PRO A 572 16.86 9.37 -5.18
N LEU A 573 16.99 10.63 -4.72
CA LEU A 573 17.95 11.60 -5.26
C LEU A 573 19.42 11.34 -4.87
N CYS A 574 19.69 10.55 -3.81
CA CYS A 574 21.03 10.40 -3.24
C CYS A 574 22.09 9.90 -4.23
N TYR A 575 21.69 9.13 -5.25
CA TYR A 575 22.58 8.62 -6.30
C TYR A 575 22.75 9.62 -7.45
N GLU A 576 23.01 10.90 -7.15
CA GLU A 576 23.19 11.97 -8.14
C GLU A 576 21.97 12.14 -9.08
N GLY A 577 20.76 12.03 -8.52
CA GLY A 577 19.50 12.08 -9.26
C GLY A 577 19.09 13.48 -9.72
N ASN A 578 18.38 13.56 -10.84
CA ASN A 578 17.72 14.78 -11.28
C ASN A 578 16.28 14.84 -10.74
N LEU A 579 15.88 16.00 -10.20
CA LEU A 579 14.51 16.25 -9.77
C LEU A 579 13.66 16.75 -10.94
N TYR A 580 12.48 16.16 -11.11
CA TYR A 580 11.44 16.61 -12.04
C TYR A 580 10.16 16.94 -11.28
N ILE A 581 9.42 17.95 -11.72
CA ILE A 581 8.06 18.25 -11.23
C ILE A 581 7.10 18.08 -12.40
N ASN A 582 6.14 17.16 -12.29
CA ASN A 582 5.18 16.82 -13.36
C ASN A 582 5.85 16.51 -14.72
N GLY A 583 7.07 15.95 -14.68
CA GLY A 583 7.88 15.65 -15.88
C GLY A 583 8.78 16.78 -16.38
N GLU A 584 8.72 17.99 -15.81
CA GLU A 584 9.63 19.09 -16.15
C GLU A 584 10.87 19.09 -15.24
N LEU A 585 12.07 19.24 -15.81
CA LEU A 585 13.34 19.22 -15.07
C LEU A 585 13.47 20.45 -14.16
N VAL A 586 13.71 20.23 -12.86
CA VAL A 586 13.90 21.32 -11.89
C VAL A 586 15.34 21.79 -11.89
N VAL A 587 15.58 22.93 -12.55
CA VAL A 587 16.85 23.67 -12.53
C VAL A 587 16.80 24.84 -11.53
N ASP A 588 15.70 25.58 -11.50
CA ASP A 588 15.44 26.62 -10.51
C ASP A 588 14.35 26.13 -9.53
N LEU A 589 14.77 25.68 -8.34
CA LEU A 589 13.88 25.18 -7.30
C LEU A 589 13.23 26.35 -6.56
N VAL A 590 11.90 26.49 -6.67
CA VAL A 590 11.13 27.46 -5.89
C VAL A 590 10.39 26.75 -4.75
N ILE A 591 10.83 27.00 -3.50
CA ILE A 591 10.13 26.49 -2.33
C ILE A 591 8.82 27.28 -2.13
N PRO A 592 7.64 26.64 -1.97
CA PRO A 592 6.37 27.36 -1.90
C PRO A 592 6.20 28.24 -0.67
N ASN A 593 5.63 29.43 -0.89
CA ASN A 593 5.16 30.30 0.19
C ASN A 593 4.19 29.56 1.14
N GLY A 594 4.37 29.79 2.44
CA GLY A 594 3.56 29.19 3.50
C GLY A 594 4.11 27.86 4.03
N LEU A 595 5.10 27.24 3.36
CA LEU A 595 5.86 26.14 3.95
C LEU A 595 6.71 26.65 5.13
N LYS A 596 6.74 25.89 6.23
CA LYS A 596 7.48 26.23 7.47
C LYS A 596 8.83 25.55 7.61
N SER A 597 8.97 24.35 7.06
CA SER A 597 10.15 23.51 7.22
C SER A 597 10.44 22.72 5.95
N ILE A 598 11.71 22.48 5.69
CA ILE A 598 12.18 21.50 4.70
C ILE A 598 12.72 20.28 5.47
N GLY A 599 12.32 19.07 5.10
CA GLY A 599 12.73 17.82 5.75
C GLY A 599 14.22 17.50 5.60
N SER A 600 14.73 16.61 6.46
CA SER A 600 16.12 16.14 6.37
C SER A 600 16.34 15.35 5.08
N TYR A 601 17.53 15.46 4.49
CA TYR A 601 17.93 14.93 3.19
C TYR A 601 17.02 15.27 1.99
N ALA A 602 16.08 16.21 2.08
CA ALA A 602 15.00 16.38 1.08
C ALA A 602 15.49 16.63 -0.37
N PHE A 603 16.64 17.27 -0.56
CA PHE A 603 17.28 17.48 -1.87
C PHE A 603 18.71 16.92 -1.90
N ASP A 604 19.05 16.02 -0.98
CA ASP A 604 20.38 15.46 -0.91
C ASP A 604 20.72 14.62 -2.16
N GLY A 605 21.96 14.74 -2.63
CA GLY A 605 22.40 14.19 -3.92
C GLY A 605 21.78 14.82 -5.18
N CYS A 606 20.89 15.81 -5.08
CA CYS A 606 20.21 16.36 -6.25
C CYS A 606 21.16 17.15 -7.17
N THR A 607 21.34 16.69 -8.41
CA THR A 607 22.28 17.30 -9.37
C THR A 607 21.62 18.25 -10.38
N SER A 608 20.29 18.27 -10.49
CA SER A 608 19.61 19.12 -11.48
C SER A 608 19.52 20.60 -11.07
N ILE A 609 19.47 20.87 -9.76
CA ILE A 609 19.15 22.19 -9.21
C ILE A 609 20.39 23.08 -9.26
N LYS A 610 20.29 24.21 -9.98
CA LYS A 610 21.29 25.28 -10.06
C LYS A 610 20.96 26.47 -9.17
N SER A 611 19.69 26.74 -8.90
CA SER A 611 19.34 27.74 -7.88
C SER A 611 18.15 27.33 -7.04
N VAL A 612 18.12 27.82 -5.80
CA VAL A 612 17.02 27.58 -4.87
C VAL A 612 16.48 28.89 -4.31
N THR A 613 15.16 29.06 -4.34
CA THR A 613 14.46 30.21 -3.75
C THR A 613 13.82 29.81 -2.44
N ILE A 614 14.27 30.39 -1.33
CA ILE A 614 13.76 30.12 0.01
C ILE A 614 12.84 31.28 0.46
N PRO A 615 11.52 31.05 0.62
CA PRO A 615 10.60 32.10 1.03
C PRO A 615 10.69 32.34 2.55
N LYS A 616 10.39 33.58 2.97
CA LYS A 616 10.33 34.02 4.37
C LYS A 616 9.42 33.22 5.30
N SER A 617 8.61 32.29 4.78
CA SER A 617 7.78 31.42 5.60
C SER A 617 8.55 30.27 6.22
N VAL A 618 9.67 29.85 5.61
CA VAL A 618 10.55 28.78 6.10
C VAL A 618 11.33 29.29 7.30
N THR A 619 11.28 28.53 8.40
CA THR A 619 11.96 28.86 9.67
C THR A 619 12.92 27.76 10.12
N SER A 620 12.90 26.58 9.48
CA SER A 620 13.84 25.49 9.76
C SER A 620 14.14 24.66 8.52
N VAL A 621 15.37 24.13 8.45
CA VAL A 621 15.80 23.20 7.41
C VAL A 621 16.44 21.98 8.06
N GLY A 622 15.92 20.81 7.71
CA GLY A 622 16.34 19.51 8.24
C GLY A 622 17.80 19.20 7.96
N ALA A 623 18.34 18.21 8.68
CA ALA A 623 19.76 17.85 8.57
C ALA A 623 20.10 17.50 7.12
N VAL A 624 21.23 18.00 6.62
CA VAL A 624 21.81 17.63 5.32
C VAL A 624 20.84 17.71 4.13
N ALA A 625 19.83 18.59 4.22
CA ALA A 625 18.78 18.72 3.21
C ALA A 625 19.28 19.11 1.80
N PHE A 626 20.50 19.66 1.69
CA PHE A 626 21.16 20.08 0.46
C PHE A 626 22.62 19.58 0.37
N SER A 627 23.00 18.52 1.10
CA SER A 627 24.41 18.22 1.39
C SER A 627 25.26 17.75 0.21
N ASP A 628 24.65 17.20 -0.84
CA ASP A 628 25.31 16.87 -2.11
C ASP A 628 24.66 17.58 -3.33
N CYS A 629 24.10 18.77 -3.13
CA CYS A 629 23.63 19.67 -4.22
C CYS A 629 24.79 20.33 -4.99
N LYS A 630 25.72 19.55 -5.54
CA LYS A 630 27.02 19.99 -6.09
C LYS A 630 26.95 20.98 -7.27
N ASN A 631 25.81 21.07 -7.96
CA ASN A 631 25.58 21.98 -9.09
C ASN A 631 24.83 23.26 -8.71
N LEU A 632 24.55 23.46 -7.41
CA LEU A 632 23.89 24.66 -6.93
C LEU A 632 24.87 25.83 -7.00
N GLU A 633 24.44 26.94 -7.63
CA GLU A 633 25.24 28.14 -7.90
C GLU A 633 24.69 29.40 -7.20
N ARG A 634 23.45 29.33 -6.71
CA ARG A 634 22.69 30.50 -6.21
C ARG A 634 21.61 30.15 -5.19
N VAL A 635 21.55 30.92 -4.11
CA VAL A 635 20.40 30.99 -3.18
C VAL A 635 19.67 32.32 -3.36
N ASN A 636 18.37 32.29 -3.63
CA ASN A 636 17.52 33.48 -3.71
C ASN A 636 16.66 33.61 -2.45
N ILE A 637 16.62 34.81 -1.87
CA ILE A 637 15.74 35.19 -0.75
C ILE A 637 15.04 36.52 -1.04
N THR A 638 13.95 36.78 -0.31
CA THR A 638 13.21 38.06 -0.36
C THR A 638 13.28 38.87 0.93
N ASP A 639 13.76 38.25 2.01
CA ASP A 639 13.83 38.85 3.34
C ASP A 639 15.02 38.29 4.13
N ILE A 640 16.07 39.11 4.28
CA ILE A 640 17.26 38.73 5.04
C ILE A 640 16.95 38.50 6.52
N LYS A 641 15.96 39.22 7.09
CA LYS A 641 15.57 39.05 8.49
C LYS A 641 15.05 37.65 8.77
N SER A 642 14.23 37.09 7.88
CA SER A 642 13.80 35.70 8.01
C SER A 642 14.96 34.72 7.77
N TRP A 643 15.83 34.98 6.79
CA TRP A 643 16.97 34.11 6.45
C TRP A 643 17.93 33.86 7.64
N VAL A 644 18.40 34.92 8.31
CA VAL A 644 19.36 34.80 9.42
C VAL A 644 18.76 34.18 10.70
N ASN A 645 17.43 34.04 10.74
CA ASN A 645 16.67 33.35 11.79
C ASN A 645 16.25 31.92 11.39
N ILE A 646 16.70 31.38 10.24
CA ILE A 646 16.44 29.98 9.87
C ILE A 646 17.32 29.06 10.71
N TYR A 647 16.69 28.12 11.42
CA TYR A 647 17.42 27.04 12.08
C TYR A 647 17.88 25.99 11.05
N PHE A 648 19.14 26.05 10.66
CA PHE A 648 19.83 25.04 9.85
C PHE A 648 20.44 23.97 10.76
N LYS A 649 19.97 22.73 10.66
CA LYS A 649 20.33 21.65 11.61
C LYS A 649 21.79 21.14 11.47
N THR A 650 22.39 21.22 10.28
CA THR A 650 23.81 20.91 10.01
C THR A 650 24.36 21.85 8.92
N LEU A 651 25.69 21.81 8.65
CA LEU A 651 26.28 22.62 7.57
C LEU A 651 25.60 22.39 6.21
N GLY A 652 25.40 21.12 5.83
CA GLY A 652 24.69 20.73 4.60
C GLY A 652 23.17 20.92 4.65
N SER A 653 22.60 21.47 5.73
CA SER A 653 21.24 22.01 5.72
C SER A 653 21.16 23.37 5.01
N ASN A 654 22.25 24.15 5.00
CA ASN A 654 22.24 25.47 4.38
C ASN A 654 22.65 25.34 2.90
N PRO A 655 21.79 25.72 1.94
CA PRO A 655 22.14 25.64 0.52
C PRO A 655 23.33 26.53 0.13
N LEU A 656 23.72 27.54 0.92
CA LEU A 656 24.96 28.29 0.70
C LEU A 656 26.22 27.42 0.78
N TYR A 657 26.16 26.24 1.42
CA TYR A 657 27.29 25.30 1.49
C TYR A 657 27.83 24.86 0.12
N HIS A 658 26.96 24.82 -0.92
CA HIS A 658 27.37 24.61 -2.31
C HIS A 658 27.18 25.85 -3.19
N ALA A 659 26.10 26.61 -2.97
CA ALA A 659 25.76 27.74 -3.83
C ALA A 659 26.76 28.89 -3.77
N GLU A 660 27.30 29.13 -2.57
CA GLU A 660 28.15 30.26 -2.16
C GLU A 660 27.63 31.69 -2.41
N ASN A 661 26.72 31.90 -3.35
CA ASN A 661 26.18 33.20 -3.73
C ASN A 661 24.76 33.39 -3.18
N LEU A 662 24.59 34.37 -2.29
CA LEU A 662 23.29 34.79 -1.80
C LEU A 662 22.75 35.96 -2.64
N TYR A 663 21.48 35.88 -3.05
CA TYR A 663 20.78 36.95 -3.77
C TYR A 663 19.57 37.41 -2.96
N LEU A 664 19.45 38.72 -2.74
CA LEU A 664 18.33 39.35 -2.05
C LEU A 664 17.50 40.15 -3.05
N ASN A 665 16.24 39.74 -3.25
CA ASN A 665 15.31 40.36 -4.22
C ASN A 665 15.83 40.42 -5.67
N GLY A 666 16.72 39.49 -6.04
CA GLY A 666 17.30 39.38 -7.39
C GLY A 666 18.69 40.00 -7.55
N GLU A 667 19.16 40.76 -6.56
CA GLU A 667 20.51 41.35 -6.54
C GLU A 667 21.49 40.49 -5.75
N LEU A 668 22.74 40.37 -6.22
CA LEU A 668 23.80 39.63 -5.52
C LEU A 668 24.17 40.37 -4.22
N VAL A 669 24.21 39.64 -3.10
CA VAL A 669 24.61 40.18 -1.80
C VAL A 669 26.13 40.28 -1.73
N VAL A 670 26.64 41.48 -2.00
CA VAL A 670 28.05 41.88 -1.83
C VAL A 670 28.23 42.68 -0.55
N ASP A 671 27.38 43.67 -0.33
CA ASP A 671 27.31 44.45 0.91
C ASP A 671 25.99 44.16 1.63
N LEU A 672 26.04 43.89 2.93
CA LEU A 672 24.85 43.49 3.70
C LEU A 672 24.64 44.34 4.96
N VAL A 673 23.46 44.95 5.06
CA VAL A 673 22.98 45.52 6.32
C VAL A 673 21.97 44.56 6.93
N ILE A 674 22.29 44.00 8.10
CA ILE A 674 21.36 43.19 8.88
C ILE A 674 20.27 44.12 9.44
N PRO A 675 18.96 43.86 9.25
CA PRO A 675 17.91 44.76 9.69
C PRO A 675 17.71 44.79 11.21
N ASP A 676 17.25 45.93 11.72
CA ASP A 676 16.90 46.11 13.12
C ASP A 676 15.86 45.08 13.63
N GLY A 677 16.04 44.70 14.90
CA GLY A 677 15.24 43.70 15.58
C GLY A 677 15.54 42.26 15.11
N VAL A 678 16.69 42.02 14.50
CA VAL A 678 17.37 40.72 14.51
C VAL A 678 18.13 40.62 15.83
N THR A 679 17.95 39.52 16.58
CA THR A 679 18.55 39.33 17.92
C THR A 679 19.83 38.51 17.91
N TYR A 680 20.02 37.64 16.93
CA TYR A 680 21.22 36.86 16.71
C TYR A 680 21.44 36.72 15.20
N VAL A 681 22.70 36.58 14.77
CA VAL A 681 23.04 36.40 13.35
C VAL A 681 23.59 35.00 13.13
N SER A 682 23.01 34.30 12.16
CA SER A 682 23.39 32.95 11.74
C SER A 682 23.16 32.73 10.23
N GLY A 683 23.54 31.57 9.70
CA GLY A 683 23.10 31.11 8.37
C GLY A 683 23.75 31.79 7.16
N LEU A 684 24.81 32.58 7.35
CA LEU A 684 25.57 33.22 6.26
C LEU A 684 26.89 32.50 5.94
N TRP A 685 27.15 31.33 6.53
CA TRP A 685 28.35 30.55 6.19
C TRP A 685 28.40 30.14 4.72
N CYS A 686 29.63 30.04 4.22
CA CYS A 686 29.98 29.82 2.82
C CYS A 686 29.48 30.93 1.87
N CYS A 687 28.98 32.07 2.34
CA CYS A 687 28.61 33.19 1.48
C CYS A 687 29.87 33.88 0.92
N THR A 688 30.46 33.33 -0.15
CA THR A 688 31.70 33.87 -0.73
C THR A 688 31.48 35.15 -1.54
N SER A 689 30.24 35.52 -1.87
CA SER A 689 29.94 36.81 -2.49
C SER A 689 30.04 38.01 -1.54
N LEU A 690 29.94 37.79 -0.22
CA LEU A 690 29.87 38.84 0.78
C LEU A 690 31.24 39.50 1.01
N GLU A 691 31.34 40.80 0.76
CA GLU A 691 32.54 41.62 1.00
C GLU A 691 32.44 42.51 2.26
N SER A 692 31.25 42.99 2.62
CA SER A 692 31.05 43.76 3.86
C SER A 692 29.72 43.46 4.55
N VAL A 693 29.71 43.56 5.89
CA VAL A 693 28.49 43.42 6.69
C VAL A 693 28.40 44.43 7.82
N ILE A 694 27.20 44.98 8.03
CA ILE A 694 26.81 45.81 9.17
C ILE A 694 25.80 45.05 10.02
N ILE A 695 26.16 44.81 11.28
CA ILE A 695 25.36 44.11 12.28
C ILE A 695 24.82 45.16 13.28
N PRO A 696 23.49 45.33 13.44
CA PRO A 696 22.90 46.42 14.22
C PRO A 696 22.91 46.15 15.73
N ASP A 697 22.70 47.21 16.51
CA ASP A 697 22.64 47.19 17.98
C ASP A 697 21.48 46.35 18.56
N SER A 698 20.58 45.80 17.74
CA SER A 698 19.58 44.84 18.21
C SER A 698 20.14 43.43 18.41
N VAL A 699 21.32 43.14 17.88
CA VAL A 699 21.95 41.81 17.93
C VAL A 699 22.69 41.62 19.26
N SER A 700 22.40 40.52 19.96
CA SER A 700 23.09 40.12 21.20
C SER A 700 24.19 39.07 20.99
N SER A 701 24.15 38.31 19.88
CA SER A 701 25.15 37.28 19.59
C SER A 701 25.40 37.12 18.08
N ILE A 702 26.65 36.80 17.74
CA ILE A 702 27.05 36.29 16.43
C ILE A 702 27.28 34.80 16.65
N ASP A 703 26.34 33.98 16.20
CA ASP A 703 26.21 32.58 16.61
C ASP A 703 27.21 31.66 15.89
N TRP A 704 27.26 30.40 16.34
CA TRP A 704 28.10 29.34 15.78
C TRP A 704 28.21 29.39 14.24
N SER A 705 29.44 29.52 13.76
CA SER A 705 29.77 29.57 12.32
C SER A 705 29.03 30.64 11.50
N ALA A 706 28.45 31.70 12.08
CA ALA A 706 27.57 32.64 11.38
C ALA A 706 28.07 33.13 10.02
N PHE A 707 29.36 33.46 9.90
CA PHE A 707 30.06 33.92 8.70
C PHE A 707 31.20 32.98 8.26
N ARG A 708 31.21 31.72 8.75
CA ARG A 708 32.28 30.75 8.44
C ARG A 708 32.48 30.62 6.93
N SER A 709 33.72 30.69 6.47
CA SER A 709 34.12 30.61 5.05
C SER A 709 33.52 31.71 4.15
N CYS A 710 33.17 32.89 4.66
CA CYS A 710 32.94 34.09 3.83
C CYS A 710 34.30 34.62 3.32
N THR A 711 34.90 33.97 2.33
CA THR A 711 36.30 34.15 1.94
C THR A 711 36.64 35.53 1.37
N ASN A 712 35.65 36.26 0.83
CA ASN A 712 35.81 37.63 0.35
C ASN A 712 35.40 38.71 1.38
N LEU A 713 34.97 38.35 2.59
CA LEU A 713 34.56 39.30 3.62
C LEU A 713 35.78 40.11 4.10
N LYS A 714 35.78 41.42 3.82
CA LYS A 714 36.89 42.36 4.12
C LYS A 714 36.63 43.20 5.36
N SER A 715 35.36 43.54 5.62
CA SER A 715 34.96 44.50 6.65
C SER A 715 33.69 44.06 7.38
N VAL A 716 33.72 44.17 8.71
CA VAL A 716 32.60 43.85 9.59
C VAL A 716 32.41 45.00 10.57
N ILE A 717 31.22 45.60 10.60
CA ILE A 717 30.80 46.55 11.63
C ILE A 717 29.87 45.79 12.59
N ILE A 718 30.26 45.71 13.87
CA ILE A 718 29.50 45.05 14.93
C ILE A 718 28.86 46.12 15.83
N GLY A 719 27.55 46.03 16.04
CA GLY A 719 26.81 46.93 16.93
C GLY A 719 27.12 46.76 18.41
N ASP A 720 26.92 47.83 19.18
CA ASP A 720 27.41 48.03 20.57
C ASP A 720 26.67 47.18 21.63
N SER A 721 25.74 46.32 21.21
CA SER A 721 25.00 45.41 22.10
C SER A 721 25.51 43.97 22.09
N VAL A 722 26.31 43.57 21.09
CA VAL A 722 26.74 42.17 20.91
C VAL A 722 27.56 41.70 22.11
N LYS A 723 27.16 40.60 22.74
CA LYS A 723 27.78 40.04 23.96
C LYS A 723 28.72 38.87 23.69
N VAL A 724 28.47 38.13 22.61
CA VAL A 724 29.20 36.89 22.29
C VAL A 724 29.55 36.87 20.81
N ILE A 725 30.83 36.59 20.53
CA ILE A 725 31.29 36.09 19.23
C ILE A 725 31.54 34.59 19.44
N ASP A 726 30.63 33.77 18.93
CA ASP A 726 30.55 32.34 19.23
C ASP A 726 31.56 31.51 18.43
N ASP A 727 31.60 30.21 18.72
CA ASP A 727 32.53 29.25 18.13
C ASP A 727 32.48 29.29 16.59
N TYR A 728 33.66 29.41 15.96
CA TYR A 728 33.86 29.46 14.51
C TYR A 728 33.16 30.61 13.76
N ALA A 729 32.62 31.63 14.45
CA ALA A 729 31.80 32.70 13.87
C ALA A 729 32.35 33.34 12.57
N PHE A 730 33.64 33.68 12.52
CA PHE A 730 34.34 34.22 11.34
C PHE A 730 35.42 33.26 10.79
N SER A 731 35.38 31.98 11.18
CA SER A 731 36.38 30.98 10.77
C SER A 731 36.50 30.90 9.24
N GLY A 732 37.69 31.10 8.68
CA GLY A 732 37.93 31.05 7.24
C GLY A 732 37.57 32.31 6.47
N CYS A 733 37.30 33.44 7.14
CA CYS A 733 37.20 34.76 6.49
C CYS A 733 38.60 35.25 6.06
N THR A 734 39.19 34.60 5.06
CA THR A 734 40.59 34.81 4.65
C THR A 734 40.88 36.20 4.09
N SER A 735 39.86 36.98 3.71
CA SER A 735 40.01 38.39 3.30
C SER A 735 39.79 39.41 4.40
N LEU A 736 39.46 39.02 5.63
CA LEU A 736 39.16 39.95 6.72
C LEU A 736 40.44 40.65 7.19
N GLU A 737 40.57 41.95 6.91
CA GLU A 737 41.79 42.72 7.20
C GLU A 737 41.76 43.38 8.59
N ASN A 738 40.60 43.90 8.98
CA ASN A 738 40.39 44.61 10.25
C ASN A 738 38.98 44.32 10.78
N ILE A 739 38.86 44.18 12.10
CA ILE A 739 37.57 44.10 12.79
C ILE A 739 37.66 44.82 14.14
N THR A 740 36.62 45.58 14.48
CA THR A 740 36.48 46.20 15.81
C THR A 740 35.49 45.38 16.61
N ILE A 741 35.96 44.79 17.72
CA ILE A 741 35.10 44.11 18.69
C ILE A 741 34.60 45.17 19.69
N PRO A 742 33.28 45.35 19.87
CA PRO A 742 32.74 46.38 20.77
C PRO A 742 32.89 46.00 22.25
N ASP A 743 32.95 47.02 23.11
CA ASP A 743 33.11 46.93 24.59
C ASP A 743 31.98 46.16 25.31
N SER A 744 31.00 45.68 24.56
CA SER A 744 29.92 44.83 25.02
C SER A 744 30.25 43.33 25.03
N VAL A 745 31.26 42.90 24.26
CA VAL A 745 31.58 41.47 24.05
C VAL A 745 32.33 40.90 25.25
N THR A 746 31.80 39.84 25.87
CA THR A 746 32.40 39.22 27.06
C THR A 746 33.18 37.94 26.77
N SER A 747 33.00 37.34 25.60
CA SER A 747 33.67 36.09 25.21
C SER A 747 33.95 36.00 23.70
N ILE A 748 35.05 35.34 23.35
CA ILE A 748 35.46 34.98 21.99
C ILE A 748 35.63 33.45 21.95
N GLY A 749 34.78 32.77 21.18
CA GLY A 749 34.66 31.30 21.13
C GLY A 749 35.84 30.54 20.48
N GLU A 750 35.74 29.21 20.50
CA GLU A 750 36.68 28.31 19.83
C GLU A 750 36.75 28.64 18.33
N GLY A 751 37.96 28.92 17.83
CA GLY A 751 38.19 29.15 16.40
C GLY A 751 37.43 30.33 15.81
N ALA A 752 36.94 31.28 16.63
CA ALA A 752 36.12 32.41 16.20
C ALA A 752 36.71 33.19 15.00
N PHE A 753 38.03 33.38 14.96
CA PHE A 753 38.79 33.99 13.86
C PHE A 753 39.80 33.02 13.22
N TYR A 754 39.60 31.70 13.36
CA TYR A 754 40.47 30.68 12.78
C TYR A 754 40.69 30.92 11.27
N ASN A 755 41.93 30.98 10.82
CA ASN A 755 42.33 31.24 9.43
C ASN A 755 41.79 32.56 8.84
N CYS A 756 41.60 33.61 9.65
CA CYS A 756 41.49 34.99 9.17
C CYS A 756 42.88 35.50 8.73
N SER A 757 43.44 34.92 7.68
CA SER A 757 44.88 35.02 7.36
C SER A 757 45.35 36.42 6.95
N LYS A 758 44.45 37.34 6.55
CA LYS A 758 44.75 38.77 6.33
C LYS A 758 44.55 39.67 7.54
N LEU A 759 44.04 39.19 8.67
CA LEU A 759 43.75 40.02 9.84
C LEU A 759 45.07 40.58 10.40
N VAL A 760 45.29 41.90 10.29
CA VAL A 760 46.58 42.52 10.64
C VAL A 760 46.64 42.94 12.10
N ASN A 761 45.53 43.51 12.60
CA ASN A 761 45.42 44.07 13.95
C ASN A 761 44.08 43.67 14.56
N ILE A 762 44.07 43.37 15.86
CA ILE A 762 42.83 43.26 16.62
C ILE A 762 43.01 43.79 18.06
N THR A 763 42.03 44.54 18.53
CA THR A 763 41.93 44.98 19.92
C THR A 763 40.88 44.14 20.61
N ILE A 764 41.27 43.45 21.68
CA ILE A 764 40.33 42.72 22.54
C ILE A 764 39.84 43.71 23.61
N PRO A 765 38.53 43.94 23.78
CA PRO A 765 38.01 44.94 24.71
C PRO A 765 38.05 44.48 26.17
N ASP A 766 38.10 45.44 27.10
CA ASP A 766 38.20 45.25 28.57
C ASP A 766 37.01 44.48 29.19
N SER A 767 36.01 44.12 28.40
CA SER A 767 34.88 43.28 28.76
C SER A 767 35.14 41.77 28.58
N VAL A 768 36.12 41.38 27.76
CA VAL A 768 36.39 39.96 27.44
C VAL A 768 37.12 39.28 28.60
N THR A 769 36.59 38.14 29.07
CA THR A 769 37.17 37.37 30.18
C THR A 769 38.02 36.17 29.76
N SER A 770 37.87 35.70 28.52
CA SER A 770 38.54 34.49 28.00
C SER A 770 38.69 34.51 26.48
N ILE A 771 39.79 33.93 25.98
CA ILE A 771 40.04 33.69 24.56
C ILE A 771 40.01 32.17 24.31
N GLY A 772 39.09 31.69 23.46
CA GLY A 772 38.86 30.26 23.21
C GLY A 772 40.01 29.50 22.54
N ASP A 773 39.90 28.16 22.53
CA ASP A 773 40.81 27.27 21.80
C ASP A 773 40.88 27.70 20.32
N LYS A 774 42.06 27.71 19.71
CA LYS A 774 42.30 28.08 18.30
C LYS A 774 41.75 29.45 17.85
N ALA A 775 41.34 30.36 18.75
CA ALA A 775 40.57 31.56 18.41
C ALA A 775 41.16 32.40 17.25
N PHE A 776 42.49 32.54 17.19
CA PHE A 776 43.25 33.23 16.13
C PHE A 776 44.25 32.30 15.41
N CYS A 777 44.06 30.98 15.49
CA CYS A 777 44.89 29.98 14.83
C CYS A 777 44.92 30.23 13.31
N TYR A 778 46.10 30.19 12.69
CA TYR A 778 46.38 30.58 11.29
C TYR A 778 46.03 32.03 10.90
N CYS A 779 45.93 32.97 11.85
CA CYS A 779 45.93 34.41 11.53
C CYS A 779 47.34 34.88 11.16
N THR A 780 47.84 34.44 9.99
CA THR A 780 49.25 34.59 9.60
C THR A 780 49.72 36.05 9.49
N SER A 781 48.84 36.99 9.15
CA SER A 781 49.15 38.44 9.09
C SER A 781 49.03 39.18 10.43
N LEU A 782 48.59 38.52 11.51
CA LEU A 782 48.34 39.18 12.79
C LEU A 782 49.66 39.64 13.41
N ALA A 783 49.91 40.95 13.34
CA ALA A 783 51.15 41.57 13.80
C ALA A 783 50.97 42.25 15.17
N ASN A 784 49.79 42.80 15.44
CA ASN A 784 49.49 43.52 16.68
C ASN A 784 48.19 42.99 17.31
N ILE A 785 48.29 42.54 18.57
CA ILE A 785 47.13 42.24 19.42
C ILE A 785 47.34 42.87 20.80
N THR A 786 46.29 43.45 21.36
CA THR A 786 46.25 43.91 22.76
C THR A 786 45.31 43.01 23.55
N ILE A 787 45.82 42.37 24.61
CA ILE A 787 45.06 41.52 25.53
C ILE A 787 44.85 42.30 26.85
N PRO A 788 43.60 42.61 27.23
CA PRO A 788 43.30 43.45 28.40
C PRO A 788 43.37 42.71 29.72
N ASN A 789 43.49 43.46 30.83
CA ASN A 789 43.56 42.95 32.21
C ASN A 789 42.26 42.28 32.70
N SER A 790 41.23 42.17 31.86
CA SER A 790 40.02 41.39 32.12
C SER A 790 40.17 39.92 31.74
N VAL A 791 41.10 39.58 30.83
CA VAL A 791 41.29 38.21 30.34
C VAL A 791 41.94 37.36 31.42
N THR A 792 41.32 36.22 31.71
CA THR A 792 41.74 35.25 32.74
C THR A 792 42.30 33.95 32.15
N SER A 793 41.96 33.62 30.89
CA SER A 793 42.39 32.39 30.23
C SER A 793 42.60 32.56 28.73
N ILE A 794 43.57 31.82 28.20
CA ILE A 794 43.89 31.71 26.77
C ILE A 794 43.89 30.22 26.38
N GLY A 795 43.09 29.85 25.38
CA GLY A 795 42.90 28.47 24.95
C GLY A 795 44.10 27.81 24.28
N ARG A 796 44.01 26.49 24.08
CA ARG A 796 44.97 25.68 23.32
C ARG A 796 45.06 26.19 21.89
N ASN A 797 46.26 26.26 21.32
CA ASN A 797 46.49 26.74 19.94
C ASN A 797 45.93 28.15 19.63
N ALA A 798 45.60 28.99 20.63
CA ALA A 798 44.88 30.25 20.41
C ALA A 798 45.51 31.17 19.35
N PHE A 799 46.83 31.24 19.27
CA PHE A 799 47.62 32.00 18.29
C PHE A 799 48.56 31.10 17.47
N TYR A 800 48.20 29.83 17.30
CA TYR A 800 48.97 28.87 16.50
C TYR A 800 49.19 29.39 15.07
N ASP A 801 50.42 29.34 14.55
CA ASP A 801 50.83 29.88 13.24
C ASP A 801 50.45 31.36 12.99
N CYS A 802 50.35 32.19 14.05
CA CYS A 802 50.37 33.66 13.95
C CYS A 802 51.79 34.15 13.56
N THR A 803 52.21 33.82 12.34
CA THR A 803 53.60 33.97 11.89
C THR A 803 54.11 35.41 11.85
N SER A 804 53.24 36.42 11.75
CA SER A 804 53.63 37.84 11.80
C SER A 804 53.73 38.44 13.20
N LEU A 805 53.34 37.71 14.26
CA LEU A 805 53.30 38.23 15.63
C LEU A 805 54.73 38.43 16.17
N ALA A 806 55.17 39.69 16.24
CA ALA A 806 56.55 40.03 16.61
C ALA A 806 56.75 40.21 18.13
N ASN A 807 55.74 40.71 18.84
CA ASN A 807 55.77 40.89 20.30
C ASN A 807 54.37 40.63 20.87
N ILE A 808 54.28 40.09 22.09
CA ILE A 808 53.00 40.00 22.81
C ILE A 808 53.19 40.16 24.32
N THR A 809 52.21 40.84 24.95
CA THR A 809 52.12 40.98 26.40
C THR A 809 50.85 40.29 26.89
N ILE A 810 51.03 39.30 27.75
CA ILE A 810 49.95 38.61 28.45
C ILE A 810 49.82 39.25 29.84
N PRO A 811 48.62 39.74 30.23
CA PRO A 811 48.44 40.50 31.46
C PRO A 811 48.46 39.63 32.73
N ASN A 812 48.70 40.28 33.87
CA ASN A 812 48.77 39.65 35.20
C ASN A 812 47.47 38.97 35.66
N SER A 813 46.35 39.28 35.01
CA SER A 813 45.02 38.69 35.22
C SER A 813 44.89 37.28 34.65
N VAL A 814 45.70 36.91 33.65
CA VAL A 814 45.67 35.58 33.07
C VAL A 814 46.19 34.58 34.09
N THR A 815 45.41 33.52 34.32
CA THR A 815 45.70 32.42 35.24
C THR A 815 45.94 31.10 34.52
N SER A 816 45.59 30.99 33.23
CA SER A 816 45.87 29.81 32.40
C SER A 816 46.16 30.15 30.92
N ILE A 817 47.10 29.41 30.33
CA ILE A 817 47.48 29.47 28.92
C ILE A 817 47.52 28.03 28.40
N GLY A 818 46.79 27.72 27.33
CA GLY A 818 46.69 26.38 26.78
C GLY A 818 47.95 25.90 26.04
N GLU A 819 48.06 24.59 25.89
CA GLU A 819 49.14 23.95 25.13
C GLU A 819 49.24 24.53 23.71
N SER A 820 50.47 24.75 23.23
CA SER A 820 50.74 25.23 21.86
C SER A 820 50.08 26.57 21.49
N ALA A 821 49.62 27.38 22.46
CA ALA A 821 48.99 28.68 22.23
C ALA A 821 49.76 29.61 21.29
N PHE A 822 51.10 29.54 21.26
CA PHE A 822 52.00 30.34 20.41
C PHE A 822 52.90 29.48 19.50
N CYS A 823 52.57 28.20 19.29
CA CYS A 823 53.31 27.34 18.37
C CYS A 823 53.30 27.95 16.96
N GLY A 824 54.43 27.95 16.26
CA GLY A 824 54.52 28.52 14.90
C GLY A 824 54.56 30.05 14.81
N CYS A 825 54.59 30.79 15.93
CA CYS A 825 54.82 32.24 15.95
C CYS A 825 56.29 32.60 15.60
N ASN A 826 56.69 32.31 14.36
CA ASN A 826 58.09 32.24 13.94
C ASN A 826 58.82 33.58 13.91
N ASN A 827 58.13 34.72 13.97
CA ASN A 827 58.74 36.06 14.09
C ASN A 827 58.70 36.66 15.51
N LEU A 828 58.24 35.90 16.53
CA LEU A 828 58.13 36.40 17.90
C LEU A 828 59.51 36.68 18.52
N VAL A 829 59.85 37.96 18.71
CA VAL A 829 61.12 38.43 19.27
C VAL A 829 61.06 38.60 20.79
N SER A 830 59.92 39.05 21.32
CA SER A 830 59.72 39.22 22.76
C SER A 830 58.34 38.78 23.24
N ILE A 831 58.29 38.14 24.41
CA ILE A 831 57.05 37.78 25.09
C ILE A 831 57.08 38.23 26.56
N THR A 832 55.99 38.86 27.02
CA THR A 832 55.74 39.15 28.43
C THR A 832 54.64 38.24 28.95
N LEU A 833 54.86 37.55 30.06
CA LEU A 833 53.95 36.58 30.66
C LEU A 833 53.73 36.86 32.16
N PRO A 834 52.57 36.52 32.72
CA PRO A 834 52.38 36.51 34.18
C PRO A 834 53.22 35.41 34.87
N PHE A 835 53.29 34.21 34.29
CA PHE A 835 53.93 33.01 34.84
C PHE A 835 54.59 32.17 33.72
N VAL A 836 55.19 31.04 34.08
CA VAL A 836 55.78 30.08 33.12
C VAL A 836 54.98 28.78 33.13
N GLY A 837 54.75 28.19 31.95
CA GLY A 837 53.95 26.96 31.80
C GLY A 837 52.46 27.24 31.55
N SER A 838 51.60 26.37 32.05
CA SER A 838 50.17 26.32 31.75
C SER A 838 49.27 27.16 32.66
N SER A 839 49.68 27.43 33.91
CA SER A 839 48.86 28.17 34.87
C SER A 839 49.67 28.85 35.98
N SER A 840 49.15 29.97 36.49
CA SER A 840 49.66 30.67 37.69
C SER A 840 49.64 29.80 38.96
N SER A 841 48.82 28.75 38.97
CA SER A 841 48.70 27.80 40.08
C SER A 841 49.61 26.58 39.94
N VAL A 842 50.44 26.51 38.90
CA VAL A 842 51.51 25.51 38.79
C VAL A 842 52.58 25.83 39.84
N ILE A 843 52.44 25.20 41.01
CA ILE A 843 53.44 25.28 42.07
C ILE A 843 54.70 24.53 41.58
N SER A 844 55.85 25.18 41.75
CA SER A 844 57.16 24.62 41.45
C SER A 844 57.37 23.25 42.12
N TYR A 845 57.25 22.17 41.37
CA TYR A 845 57.21 20.82 41.94
C TYR A 845 58.61 20.25 42.19
N SER A 846 58.71 19.36 43.18
CA SER A 846 59.99 18.77 43.61
C SER A 846 60.32 17.51 42.78
N PRO A 847 61.57 17.33 42.29
CA PRO A 847 61.99 16.17 41.48
C PRO A 847 61.96 14.77 42.14
N ARG A 848 61.17 14.55 43.20
CA ARG A 848 61.18 13.30 43.98
C ARG A 848 60.20 12.24 43.49
N ASP A 849 59.18 12.62 42.73
CA ASP A 849 58.24 11.70 42.11
C ASP A 849 58.58 11.48 40.63
N SER A 850 58.28 10.28 40.12
CA SER A 850 58.78 9.76 38.84
C SER A 850 58.10 10.33 37.57
N GLU A 851 57.24 11.34 37.72
CA GLU A 851 56.48 11.95 36.61
C GLU A 851 56.68 13.47 36.61
N PHE A 852 57.60 13.96 35.77
CA PHE A 852 57.67 15.38 35.43
C PHE A 852 56.48 15.73 34.54
N SER A 853 55.65 16.69 34.99
CA SER A 853 54.58 17.23 34.16
C SER A 853 55.12 18.30 33.21
N ASP A 854 54.78 18.16 31.93
CA ASP A 854 55.21 19.04 30.84
C ASP A 854 54.55 20.42 30.86
N ASP A 855 53.46 20.56 31.62
CA ASP A 855 52.68 21.78 31.80
C ASP A 855 53.37 22.87 32.64
N GLN A 856 54.55 22.59 33.19
CA GLN A 856 55.38 23.55 33.93
C GLN A 856 56.48 24.21 33.06
N LEU A 857 56.68 23.70 31.85
CA LEU A 857 57.81 24.09 31.00
C LEU A 857 57.44 25.31 30.14
N PHE A 858 58.39 26.23 29.93
CA PHE A 858 58.22 27.37 29.04
C PHE A 858 57.85 26.94 27.61
N GLY A 859 58.36 25.79 27.17
CA GLY A 859 58.01 25.19 25.89
C GLY A 859 56.53 24.79 25.74
N TYR A 860 55.78 24.59 26.83
CA TYR A 860 54.38 24.13 26.79
C TYR A 860 53.49 25.02 25.91
N ILE A 861 53.61 26.34 26.05
CA ILE A 861 52.83 27.31 25.28
C ILE A 861 53.25 27.36 23.80
N PHE A 862 54.40 26.79 23.44
CA PHE A 862 54.87 26.65 22.05
C PHE A 862 54.69 25.23 21.50
N GLY A 863 54.18 24.29 22.29
CA GLY A 863 53.88 22.93 21.87
C GLY A 863 55.07 21.98 21.84
N SER A 864 54.78 20.67 21.77
CA SER A 864 55.78 19.60 21.85
C SER A 864 55.56 18.48 20.83
N ARG A 865 56.62 17.75 20.48
CA ARG A 865 56.54 16.42 19.87
C ARG A 865 57.26 15.37 20.70
N LYS A 866 56.78 14.13 20.67
CA LYS A 866 57.55 12.96 21.12
C LYS A 866 58.57 12.60 20.05
N GLN A 867 59.85 12.49 20.40
CA GLN A 867 60.91 12.07 19.50
C GLN A 867 61.60 10.80 20.04
N SER A 868 61.72 9.78 19.20
CA SER A 868 62.55 8.60 19.45
C SER A 868 64.02 8.92 19.14
N ASN A 869 64.95 8.10 19.65
CA ASN A 869 66.41 8.35 19.63
C ASN A 869 67.10 8.37 18.25
N THR A 870 66.38 8.55 17.14
CA THR A 870 66.94 8.43 15.78
C THR A 870 66.37 9.46 14.79
N SER A 871 66.99 10.66 14.72
CA SER A 871 67.35 11.37 13.47
C SER A 871 67.57 12.89 13.67
N ASN A 872 68.56 13.43 12.95
CA ASN A 872 68.83 14.87 12.84
C ASN A 872 68.01 15.46 11.69
N GLY A 873 67.12 16.41 12.00
CA GLY A 873 66.35 17.19 11.02
C GLY A 873 66.55 18.69 11.24
N THR A 874 67.03 19.39 10.21
CA THR A 874 67.45 20.81 10.29
C THR A 874 66.28 21.79 10.21
N ASN A 875 65.85 22.31 11.37
CA ASN A 875 65.26 23.64 11.65
C ASN A 875 64.45 23.61 12.96
N LEU A 876 64.99 22.91 13.97
CA LEU A 876 64.25 22.54 15.18
C LEU A 876 65.19 22.69 16.37
N VAL A 877 65.00 23.74 17.16
CA VAL A 877 65.78 23.92 18.38
C VAL A 877 65.21 23.00 19.44
N TYR A 878 65.88 21.86 19.58
CA TYR A 878 65.75 20.94 20.71
C TYR A 878 65.83 21.71 22.03
N GLN A 879 65.03 21.36 23.04
CA GLN A 879 65.47 21.15 24.42
C GLN A 879 64.27 20.82 25.36
N GLY A 880 64.35 19.66 26.03
CA GLY A 880 63.35 19.17 26.98
C GLY A 880 63.64 17.72 27.38
N GLN A 881 63.83 17.44 28.67
CA GLN A 881 64.20 16.10 29.16
C GLN A 881 63.11 15.44 30.02
N SER A 882 61.91 15.27 29.46
CA SER A 882 60.90 14.35 30.01
C SER A 882 61.22 12.91 29.55
N SER A 883 61.99 12.14 30.32
CA SER A 883 62.22 10.73 30.00
C SER A 883 61.00 9.89 30.40
N TYR A 884 60.05 9.73 29.48
CA TYR A 884 58.95 8.78 29.67
C TYR A 884 59.45 7.37 29.34
N THR A 885 59.41 6.48 30.33
CA THR A 885 59.52 5.03 30.11
C THR A 885 58.13 4.48 29.88
N ASP A 886 57.85 4.06 28.65
CA ASP A 886 56.65 3.27 28.36
C ASP A 886 56.77 1.93 29.10
N VAL A 887 55.80 1.57 29.93
CA VAL A 887 55.84 0.36 30.77
C VAL A 887 55.91 -0.92 29.92
N PHE A 888 55.61 -0.83 28.62
CA PHE A 888 55.63 -1.94 27.66
C PHE A 888 56.75 -1.86 26.61
N SER A 889 57.61 -0.84 26.62
CA SER A 889 58.79 -0.81 25.74
C SER A 889 59.98 -0.12 26.41
N GLU A 890 61.17 -0.71 26.34
CA GLU A 890 62.43 -0.18 26.92
C GLU A 890 62.93 1.12 26.24
N SER A 891 62.11 1.73 25.38
CA SER A 891 62.41 2.95 24.62
C SER A 891 62.25 4.20 25.49
N LYS A 892 63.37 4.91 25.74
CA LYS A 892 63.31 6.28 26.26
C LYS A 892 62.87 7.24 25.17
N TYR A 893 61.75 7.92 25.38
CA TYR A 893 61.33 9.06 24.56
C TYR A 893 61.74 10.38 25.20
N TYR A 894 61.99 11.38 24.37
CA TYR A 894 62.20 12.77 24.80
C TYR A 894 61.14 13.66 24.14
N ARG A 895 60.68 14.70 24.85
CA ARG A 895 59.83 15.74 24.25
C ARG A 895 60.67 16.90 23.73
N VAL A 896 60.40 17.30 22.49
CA VAL A 896 61.01 18.47 21.86
C VAL A 896 59.98 19.57 21.75
N TYR A 897 60.29 20.73 22.31
CA TYR A 897 59.46 21.93 22.30
C TYR A 897 59.79 22.84 21.12
N TYR A 898 58.80 23.55 20.57
CA TYR A 898 58.96 24.39 19.37
C TYR A 898 59.13 25.88 19.69
N ILE A 899 60.10 26.21 20.54
CA ILE A 899 60.39 27.62 20.88
C ILE A 899 60.86 28.37 19.61
N PRO A 900 60.26 29.53 19.24
CA PRO A 900 60.66 30.28 18.05
C PRO A 900 62.13 30.68 18.08
N SER A 901 62.87 30.39 17.00
CA SER A 901 64.29 30.74 16.87
C SER A 901 64.56 32.26 16.78
N SER A 902 63.51 33.06 16.57
CA SER A 902 63.48 34.52 16.63
C SER A 902 63.42 35.07 18.06
N LEU A 903 62.99 34.27 19.05
CA LEU A 903 62.73 34.74 20.41
C LEU A 903 64.04 35.08 21.13
N ARG A 904 64.12 36.29 21.69
CA ARG A 904 65.31 36.83 22.37
C ARG A 904 65.02 37.25 23.81
N THR A 905 63.85 37.80 24.07
CA THR A 905 63.52 38.41 25.37
C THR A 905 62.25 37.84 25.96
N VAL A 906 62.35 37.33 27.18
CA VAL A 906 61.20 36.90 28.01
C VAL A 906 61.11 37.79 29.24
N ILE A 907 59.91 38.26 29.57
CA ILE A 907 59.63 39.04 30.78
C ILE A 907 58.53 38.32 31.56
N ILE A 908 58.78 37.98 32.82
CA ILE A 908 57.85 37.32 33.73
C ILE A 908 57.45 38.33 34.81
N THR A 909 56.16 38.64 34.91
CA THR A 909 55.66 39.81 35.65
C THR A 909 54.92 39.51 36.95
N ASN A 910 54.48 38.27 37.19
CA ASN A 910 53.67 37.89 38.34
C ASN A 910 53.93 36.44 38.80
N ALA A 911 55.16 35.95 38.66
CA ALA A 911 55.49 34.59 39.07
C ALA A 911 55.66 34.51 40.60
N THR A 912 55.17 33.41 41.18
CA THR A 912 55.39 33.06 42.58
C THR A 912 56.69 32.27 42.79
N GLY A 913 57.28 31.76 41.72
CA GLY A 913 58.53 31.00 41.65
C GLY A 913 58.79 30.50 40.22
N ILE A 914 59.92 29.82 40.00
CA ILE A 914 60.26 29.21 38.71
C ILE A 914 60.66 27.75 38.93
N SER A 915 59.90 26.82 38.32
CA SER A 915 60.07 25.38 38.45
C SER A 915 61.44 24.88 37.96
N ALA A 916 61.84 23.71 38.47
CA ALA A 916 62.96 22.96 37.91
C ALA A 916 62.79 22.78 36.39
N TYR A 917 63.85 23.02 35.62
CA TYR A 917 63.87 22.87 34.16
C TYR A 917 62.88 23.74 33.36
N ALA A 918 62.22 24.74 33.97
CA ALA A 918 61.22 25.57 33.30
C ALA A 918 61.73 26.23 32.01
N PHE A 919 62.99 26.70 32.00
CA PHE A 919 63.69 27.24 30.82
C PHE A 919 64.81 26.31 30.36
N TYR A 920 64.66 24.99 30.53
CA TYR A 920 65.67 24.02 30.12
C TYR A 920 66.03 24.23 28.66
N GLY A 921 67.29 24.60 28.42
CA GLY A 921 67.85 24.73 27.09
C GLY A 921 67.26 25.83 26.21
N CYS A 922 66.82 26.93 26.81
CA CYS A 922 66.42 28.12 26.05
C CYS A 922 67.68 28.91 25.60
N ASP A 923 68.50 28.32 24.73
CA ASP A 923 69.81 28.84 24.29
C ASP A 923 69.75 30.03 23.30
N ASN A 924 68.62 30.23 22.63
CA ASN A 924 68.37 31.39 21.76
C ASN A 924 67.98 32.66 22.53
N LEU A 925 67.62 32.55 23.82
CA LEU A 925 67.22 33.70 24.62
C LEU A 925 68.45 34.50 25.05
N THR A 926 68.42 35.81 24.86
CA THR A 926 69.47 36.73 25.30
C THR A 926 69.21 37.27 26.71
N SER A 927 67.93 37.40 27.10
CA SER A 927 67.55 37.99 28.39
C SER A 927 66.24 37.42 28.92
N ILE A 928 66.23 37.03 30.19
CA ILE A 928 65.02 36.68 30.94
C ILE A 928 64.92 37.67 32.11
N THR A 929 63.80 38.38 32.22
CA THR A 929 63.52 39.30 33.33
C THR A 929 62.38 38.72 34.17
N ILE A 930 62.48 38.77 35.50
CA ILE A 930 61.54 38.13 36.43
C ILE A 930 61.20 39.13 37.53
N ASN A 931 59.96 39.16 38.02
CA ASN A 931 59.56 39.95 39.18
C ASN A 931 60.36 39.54 40.44
N SER A 932 60.84 40.52 41.23
CA SER A 932 61.64 40.27 42.44
C SER A 932 61.00 39.30 43.45
N GLU A 933 59.66 39.24 43.53
CA GLU A 933 58.96 38.34 44.44
C GLU A 933 59.24 36.85 44.17
N ALA A 934 59.46 36.47 42.91
CA ALA A 934 59.79 35.11 42.52
C ALA A 934 61.21 34.69 42.93
N GLN A 935 62.12 35.64 43.21
CA GLN A 935 63.57 35.41 43.32
C GLN A 935 63.95 34.32 44.34
N ASN A 936 63.23 34.26 45.47
CA ASN A 936 63.50 33.28 46.53
C ASN A 936 62.97 31.87 46.22
N ASN A 937 62.13 31.73 45.19
CA ASN A 937 61.44 30.49 44.79
C ASN A 937 61.86 30.02 43.39
N VAL A 938 63.07 30.40 42.94
CA VAL A 938 63.68 29.92 41.70
C VAL A 938 64.47 28.64 41.99
N TYR A 939 64.12 27.54 41.31
CA TYR A 939 64.88 26.29 41.43
C TYR A 939 66.29 26.43 40.81
N SER A 940 67.29 25.82 41.45
CA SER A 940 68.70 25.92 41.04
C SER A 940 68.99 25.36 39.63
N ASN A 941 68.10 24.51 39.11
CA ASN A 941 68.14 23.93 37.77
C ASN A 941 67.04 24.49 36.83
N ALA A 942 66.38 25.60 37.17
CA ALA A 942 65.37 26.25 36.33
C ALA A 942 65.89 26.65 34.94
N PHE A 943 67.15 27.10 34.87
CA PHE A 943 67.82 27.62 33.67
C PHE A 943 68.92 26.68 33.14
N THR A 944 68.85 25.38 33.41
CA THR A 944 69.85 24.41 32.90
C THR A 944 69.94 24.51 31.36
N ASN A 945 71.15 24.62 30.81
CA ASN A 945 71.43 24.83 29.38
C ASN A 945 70.85 26.12 28.76
N CYS A 946 70.32 27.06 29.55
CA CYS A 946 69.96 28.39 29.07
C CYS A 946 71.15 29.36 29.17
N THR A 947 71.38 30.14 28.12
CA THR A 947 72.49 31.11 27.99
C THR A 947 72.07 32.55 28.31
N ALA A 948 70.78 32.79 28.56
CA ALA A 948 70.21 34.11 28.76
C ALA A 948 70.74 34.81 30.01
N THR A 949 70.89 36.14 29.93
CA THR A 949 71.11 36.96 31.14
C THR A 949 69.81 37.02 31.95
N VAL A 950 69.77 36.36 33.11
CA VAL A 950 68.64 36.43 34.04
C VAL A 950 68.74 37.69 34.91
N LYS A 951 67.66 38.47 34.98
CA LYS A 951 67.53 39.68 35.81
C LYS A 951 66.28 39.60 36.68
N TYR A 952 66.35 40.20 37.86
CA TYR A 952 65.21 40.42 38.74
C TYR A 952 64.87 41.92 38.74
N ASN A 953 63.59 42.24 38.50
CA ASN A 953 63.03 43.59 38.45
C ASN A 953 62.39 43.98 39.78
#